data_AF-A0A364LBT7-F1
#
_entry.id   AF-A0A364LBT7-F1
#
_cell.length_a   1.000
_cell.length_b   1.000
_cell.length_c   1.000
_cell.angle_alpha   90.00
_cell.angle_beta   90.00
_cell.angle_gamma   90.00
#
_symmetry.space_group_name_H-M   'P 1'
#
loop_
_entity.id
_entity.type
_entity.pdbx_description
1 polymer ?
#
loop_
_entity_poly.entity_id
_entity_poly.type
_entity_poly.pdbx_seq_one_letter_code
_entity_poly.pdbx_strand_id
1 'polypeptide(L)'
;MSVQLRLPPLVAGDHEWRVSKHDPEILERRAVGAEVPNGTGELTRAGANDLYIWATVRFKEPRTTLIALREKLREVLILLRSQHPEIGCTYRWDGDNNPFIQYRSLKDLHEAACWADNILHVRIGTENGLHIRDQIQAEKQGNEAPRPLDIYLVASIPDIDANLGNTKVELVFRTNHLSSDGISIRLVVGDILRTLGSSTLVDDIRNISWGDEHKNLSPPLLSILGDNQATSGQDFESSSASYMESVRRIMSTWKLKPKTGRASPRTIFHAFSLEESDRMIGAVKTRIGRTFSITHLGHAAVLLAFLKHNPPAEDVPNDQCCVVRSPMNARRFLQEQYAKEGKAYYPICLAMSPIVYDDIKSYNVLNATQDQIIEKLVKACKVTKETYDKWLTLPSLVPLSVSFFHLAASLMISDGINEKYIPQEVKSENEEVFTVQDIRFFTNMYLNLLVFRLESWRGRLTLSLNYNDGNYTEVEAANFLQDVVNFMLAILPLHAMRFKLQKSATSLSSLKHTAVRNIGPCWHNALISKAMTSNPEQLPDDGTFSLISSLRFDPDLPSAASLYAKDSYPEPRDSPYYLLRHHQDRLLQAATNFKWPQAVAILQQPLDAFAETLDTFIPDRSKAWRLRIVVDTEGQVTVDVHPATAWPLRCMFLPTSFNDLESLSSSFPWRLVVDSIATAPSQLTTYKTTARDHYDAARKRVGILSPTDSVEALLFNPLGEVMEGSITCLYFRRRSHHQQYEEQEESRTEWITPPLNSGGMISVSRQYALDHGFCVEQTVRVDELVDGERCLISNGVRGFMPAILDLGKLQ
;
A
#
# COMPACT_ATOMS: atom_id res chain seq x y z
N MET A 1 -32.74 19.74 34.44
CA MET A 1 -33.31 18.38 34.50
C MET A 1 -32.81 17.60 33.30
N SER A 2 -31.72 16.84 33.44
CA SER A 2 -31.21 15.98 32.35
C SER A 2 -32.08 14.73 32.30
N VAL A 3 -32.90 14.59 31.26
CA VAL A 3 -33.55 13.30 30.97
C VAL A 3 -32.44 12.29 30.71
N GLN A 4 -32.23 11.38 31.65
CA GLN A 4 -31.29 10.29 31.52
C GLN A 4 -31.85 9.37 30.42
N LEU A 5 -31.31 9.48 29.21
CA LEU A 5 -31.74 8.69 28.06
C LEU A 5 -31.47 7.22 28.40
N ARG A 6 -32.51 6.47 28.82
CA ARG A 6 -32.40 5.02 29.03
C ARG A 6 -32.44 4.35 27.66
N LEU A 7 -31.41 3.56 27.35
CA LEU A 7 -31.42 2.72 26.16
C LEU A 7 -32.43 1.59 26.35
N PRO A 8 -33.21 1.25 25.31
CA PRO A 8 -34.09 0.09 25.37
C PRO A 8 -33.26 -1.21 25.50
N PRO A 9 -33.79 -2.24 26.17
CA PRO A 9 -33.16 -3.55 26.20
C PRO A 9 -33.09 -4.15 24.79
N LEU A 10 -32.08 -4.98 24.54
CA LEU A 10 -31.97 -5.73 23.29
C LEU A 10 -32.61 -7.11 23.44
N VAL A 11 -33.57 -7.43 22.57
CA VAL A 11 -34.33 -8.67 22.60
C VAL A 11 -33.81 -9.61 21.53
N ALA A 12 -33.20 -10.73 21.93
CA ALA A 12 -32.64 -11.70 20.98
C ALA A 12 -33.70 -12.23 19.98
N GLY A 13 -34.92 -12.47 20.47
CA GLY A 13 -36.06 -12.98 19.68
C GLY A 13 -36.41 -12.14 18.43
N ASP A 14 -36.09 -10.85 18.42
CA ASP A 14 -36.38 -9.96 17.28
C ASP A 14 -35.46 -10.24 16.07
N HIS A 15 -34.37 -10.98 16.29
CA HIS A 15 -33.32 -11.23 15.31
C HIS A 15 -33.20 -12.71 14.93
N GLU A 16 -34.07 -13.57 15.45
CA GLU A 16 -34.06 -15.01 15.15
C GLU A 16 -34.35 -15.31 13.68
N TRP A 17 -33.74 -16.38 13.18
CA TRP A 17 -34.09 -16.94 11.89
C TRP A 17 -35.53 -17.43 11.91
N ARG A 18 -36.29 -17.03 10.90
CA ARG A 18 -37.69 -17.43 10.73
C ARG A 18 -38.00 -17.67 9.26
N VAL A 19 -39.02 -18.46 8.98
CA VAL A 19 -39.57 -18.57 7.63
C VAL A 19 -40.06 -17.20 7.17
N SER A 20 -39.68 -16.80 5.96
CA SER A 20 -40.05 -15.50 5.39
C SER A 20 -41.56 -15.43 5.18
N LYS A 21 -42.13 -14.26 5.46
CA LYS A 21 -43.54 -13.98 5.17
C LYS A 21 -43.80 -13.83 3.66
N HIS A 22 -42.75 -13.66 2.87
CA HIS A 22 -42.83 -13.42 1.42
C HIS A 22 -42.63 -14.71 0.61
N ASP A 23 -41.90 -15.69 1.16
CA ASP A 23 -41.56 -16.93 0.50
C ASP A 23 -41.29 -18.03 1.56
N PRO A 24 -42.10 -19.11 1.62
CA PRO A 24 -41.92 -20.18 2.60
C PRO A 24 -40.63 -21.00 2.40
N GLU A 25 -39.97 -20.92 1.23
CA GLU A 25 -38.68 -21.58 0.98
C GLU A 25 -37.49 -20.79 1.53
N ILE A 26 -37.72 -19.56 2.00
CA ILE A 26 -36.65 -18.67 2.49
C ILE A 26 -36.71 -18.58 4.01
N LEU A 27 -35.56 -18.79 4.66
CA LEU A 27 -35.32 -18.31 6.02
C LEU A 27 -34.80 -16.88 5.96
N GLU A 28 -35.27 -16.03 6.86
CA GLU A 28 -34.78 -14.66 7.00
C GLU A 28 -34.61 -14.28 8.47
N ARG A 29 -33.69 -13.35 8.71
CA ARG A 29 -33.59 -12.66 9.99
C ARG A 29 -33.33 -11.18 9.78
N ARG A 30 -33.70 -10.36 10.77
CA ARG A 30 -33.36 -8.95 10.78
C ARG A 30 -31.87 -8.79 11.11
N ALA A 31 -31.18 -7.95 10.35
CA ALA A 31 -29.80 -7.58 10.64
C ALA A 31 -29.67 -6.94 12.03
N VAL A 32 -28.50 -7.08 12.66
CA VAL A 32 -28.24 -6.58 14.01
C VAL A 32 -26.88 -5.88 14.12
N GLY A 33 -26.82 -4.80 14.90
CA GLY A 33 -25.59 -4.09 15.22
C GLY A 33 -24.87 -3.59 13.97
N ALA A 34 -23.63 -4.03 13.76
CA ALA A 34 -22.77 -3.64 12.65
C ALA A 34 -23.31 -4.05 11.27
N GLU A 35 -24.18 -5.05 11.19
CA GLU A 35 -24.84 -5.45 9.94
C GLU A 35 -25.72 -4.30 9.42
N VAL A 36 -26.36 -3.54 10.30
CA VAL A 36 -27.32 -2.48 9.92
C VAL A 36 -26.67 -1.32 9.15
N PRO A 37 -25.63 -0.61 9.67
CA PRO A 37 -25.02 0.50 8.94
C PRO A 37 -24.25 0.05 7.69
N ASN A 38 -23.77 -1.20 7.64
CA ASN A 38 -23.15 -1.77 6.44
C ASN A 38 -24.16 -2.27 5.41
N GLY A 39 -25.40 -2.48 5.85
CA GLY A 39 -26.53 -2.91 5.03
C GLY A 39 -27.47 -1.79 4.63
N THR A 40 -27.08 -0.52 4.59
CA THR A 40 -27.93 0.54 4.03
C THR A 40 -28.00 0.38 2.50
N GLY A 41 -29.19 0.06 1.96
CA GLY A 41 -29.34 -0.55 0.63
C GLY A 41 -28.64 0.16 -0.55
N GLU A 42 -28.62 1.48 -0.62
CA GLU A 42 -27.91 2.22 -1.68
C GLU A 42 -26.40 2.09 -1.57
N LEU A 43 -25.84 2.30 -0.37
CA LEU A 43 -24.40 2.18 -0.12
C LEU A 43 -23.92 0.74 -0.29
N THR A 44 -24.69 -0.23 0.20
CA THR A 44 -24.39 -1.67 0.05
C THR A 44 -24.40 -2.07 -1.43
N ARG A 45 -25.38 -1.62 -2.21
CA ARG A 45 -25.41 -1.85 -3.67
C ARG A 45 -24.25 -1.17 -4.39
N ALA A 46 -23.86 0.03 -3.97
CA ALA A 46 -22.65 0.68 -4.47
C ALA A 46 -21.36 -0.08 -4.09
N GLY A 47 -21.39 -0.99 -3.12
CA GLY A 47 -20.20 -1.72 -2.64
C GLY A 47 -19.37 -0.90 -1.67
N ALA A 48 -20.01 0.07 -1.01
CA ALA A 48 -19.41 0.76 0.11
C ALA A 48 -19.09 -0.25 1.21
N ASN A 49 -17.90 -0.09 1.79
CA ASN A 49 -17.37 -0.97 2.84
C ASN A 49 -17.11 -2.41 2.41
N ASP A 50 -17.28 -2.82 1.15
CA ASP A 50 -16.89 -4.16 0.68
C ASP A 50 -15.44 -4.47 1.13
N LEU A 51 -15.25 -5.66 1.68
CA LEU A 51 -13.98 -6.12 2.20
C LEU A 51 -13.26 -6.97 1.16
N TYR A 52 -11.95 -6.80 1.08
CA TYR A 52 -11.09 -7.53 0.16
C TYR A 52 -9.93 -8.19 0.91
N ILE A 53 -9.77 -9.50 0.72
CA ILE A 53 -8.49 -10.19 0.96
C ILE A 53 -7.88 -10.51 -0.39
N TRP A 54 -6.66 -10.05 -0.59
CA TRP A 54 -5.85 -10.38 -1.74
C TRP A 54 -4.70 -11.27 -1.29
N ALA A 55 -4.69 -12.52 -1.78
CA ALA A 55 -3.68 -13.53 -1.48
C ALA A 55 -2.86 -13.86 -2.72
N THR A 56 -1.53 -13.75 -2.62
CA THR A 56 -0.62 -14.20 -3.67
C THR A 56 -0.17 -15.63 -3.34
N VAL A 57 -0.48 -16.59 -4.19
CA VAL A 57 -0.12 -18.00 -3.97
C VAL A 57 0.81 -18.53 -5.06
N ARG A 58 1.59 -19.55 -4.72
CA ARG A 58 2.42 -20.31 -5.67
C ARG A 58 2.19 -21.80 -5.46
N PHE A 59 1.76 -22.47 -6.52
CA PHE A 59 1.57 -23.92 -6.53
C PHE A 59 2.91 -24.64 -6.68
N LYS A 60 3.05 -25.78 -6.00
CA LYS A 60 4.24 -26.63 -6.07
C LYS A 60 4.16 -27.64 -7.21
N GLU A 61 2.96 -28.12 -7.52
CA GLU A 61 2.77 -29.09 -8.59
C GLU A 61 2.91 -28.39 -9.96
N PRO A 62 3.89 -28.78 -10.80
CA PRO A 62 4.18 -28.07 -12.05
C PRO A 62 3.05 -28.15 -13.09
N ARG A 63 2.13 -29.12 -12.94
CA ARG A 63 1.06 -29.43 -13.87
C ARG A 63 -0.30 -28.86 -13.48
N THR A 64 -0.41 -28.17 -12.34
CA THR A 64 -1.68 -27.51 -11.98
C THR A 64 -2.00 -26.44 -13.02
N THR A 65 -3.23 -26.40 -13.51
CA THR A 65 -3.72 -25.38 -14.44
C THR A 65 -4.70 -24.45 -13.74
N LEU A 66 -4.97 -23.28 -14.34
CA LEU A 66 -5.91 -22.33 -13.75
C LEU A 66 -7.35 -22.86 -13.79
N ILE A 67 -7.71 -23.60 -14.85
CA ILE A 67 -9.01 -24.27 -14.92
C ILE A 67 -9.14 -25.36 -13.86
N ALA A 68 -8.13 -26.21 -13.65
CA ALA A 68 -8.19 -27.27 -12.65
C ALA A 68 -8.35 -26.68 -11.23
N LEU A 69 -7.67 -25.56 -10.96
CA LEU A 69 -7.83 -24.82 -9.72
C LEU A 69 -9.24 -24.25 -9.56
N ARG A 70 -9.83 -23.67 -10.61
CA ARG A 70 -11.21 -23.18 -10.61
C ARG A 70 -12.20 -24.32 -10.29
N GLU A 71 -12.05 -25.47 -10.94
CA GLU A 71 -12.93 -26.63 -10.71
C GLU A 71 -12.82 -27.14 -9.27
N LYS A 72 -11.60 -27.23 -8.73
CA LYS A 72 -11.37 -27.62 -7.33
C LYS A 72 -11.95 -26.58 -6.35
N LEU A 73 -11.80 -25.29 -6.65
CA LEU A 73 -12.42 -24.22 -5.85
C LEU A 73 -13.94 -24.30 -5.86
N ARG A 74 -14.56 -24.68 -6.99
CA ARG A 74 -16.01 -24.91 -7.05
C ARG A 74 -16.44 -26.00 -6.07
N GLU A 75 -15.74 -27.12 -6.06
CA GLU A 75 -15.99 -28.22 -5.11
C GLU A 75 -15.81 -27.78 -3.66
N VAL A 76 -14.75 -27.03 -3.35
CA VAL A 76 -14.51 -26.45 -2.01
C VAL A 76 -15.67 -25.55 -1.59
N LEU A 77 -16.16 -24.68 -2.47
CA LEU A 77 -17.27 -23.78 -2.18
C LEU A 77 -18.57 -24.54 -1.91
N ILE A 78 -18.85 -25.59 -2.69
CA ILE A 78 -20.03 -26.45 -2.49
C ILE A 78 -19.99 -27.08 -1.08
N LEU A 79 -18.87 -27.68 -0.71
CA LEU A 79 -18.70 -28.27 0.61
C LEU A 79 -18.84 -27.21 1.71
N LEU A 80 -18.13 -26.10 1.60
CA LEU A 80 -18.16 -25.05 2.61
C LEU A 80 -19.54 -24.39 2.73
N ARG A 81 -20.32 -24.28 1.65
CA ARG A 81 -21.70 -23.76 1.76
C ARG A 81 -22.62 -24.72 2.51
N SER A 82 -22.38 -26.03 2.43
CA SER A 82 -23.15 -27.00 3.23
C SER A 82 -22.81 -26.92 4.72
N GLN A 83 -21.57 -26.55 5.06
CA GLN A 83 -21.09 -26.45 6.45
C GLN A 83 -21.31 -25.06 7.06
N HIS A 84 -21.24 -24.02 6.23
CA HIS A 84 -21.32 -22.60 6.58
C HIS A 84 -22.20 -21.88 5.55
N PRO A 85 -23.53 -22.01 5.65
CA PRO A 85 -24.45 -21.52 4.63
C PRO A 85 -24.47 -19.99 4.48
N GLU A 86 -23.85 -19.26 5.41
CA GLU A 86 -23.67 -17.81 5.37
C GLU A 86 -23.03 -17.31 4.07
N ILE A 87 -22.11 -18.09 3.49
CA ILE A 87 -21.45 -17.74 2.22
C ILE A 87 -22.40 -17.77 1.02
N GLY A 88 -23.62 -18.30 1.19
CA GLY A 88 -24.68 -18.33 0.17
C GLY A 88 -25.90 -17.47 0.50
N CYS A 89 -25.83 -16.61 1.54
CA CYS A 89 -26.94 -15.74 1.89
C CYS A 89 -27.24 -14.66 0.83
N THR A 90 -28.49 -14.20 0.81
CA THR A 90 -28.95 -13.05 0.03
C THR A 90 -29.54 -12.00 0.96
N TYR A 91 -29.92 -10.83 0.41
CA TYR A 91 -30.37 -9.70 1.23
C TYR A 91 -31.61 -9.05 0.66
N ARG A 92 -32.49 -8.60 1.55
CA ARG A 92 -33.61 -7.71 1.21
C ARG A 92 -33.67 -6.54 2.19
N TRP A 93 -34.47 -5.54 1.84
CA TRP A 93 -34.73 -4.38 2.68
C TRP A 93 -36.23 -4.24 2.92
N ASP A 94 -36.64 -3.80 4.12
CA ASP A 94 -38.01 -3.36 4.36
C ASP A 94 -38.26 -1.92 3.88
N GLY A 95 -39.48 -1.42 4.04
CA GLY A 95 -39.86 -0.07 3.61
C GLY A 95 -39.09 1.06 4.31
N ASP A 96 -38.51 0.76 5.48
CA ASP A 96 -37.66 1.67 6.25
C ASP A 96 -36.16 1.47 5.95
N ASN A 97 -35.85 0.74 4.88
CA ASN A 97 -34.48 0.40 4.45
C ASN A 97 -33.67 -0.39 5.50
N ASN A 98 -34.33 -1.14 6.39
CA ASN A 98 -33.62 -2.04 7.29
C ASN A 98 -33.26 -3.35 6.57
N PRO A 99 -32.00 -3.80 6.65
CA PRO A 99 -31.57 -5.02 5.99
C PRO A 99 -32.10 -6.27 6.69
N PHE A 100 -32.49 -7.25 5.89
CA PHE A 100 -32.74 -8.62 6.27
C PHE A 100 -31.74 -9.52 5.55
N ILE A 101 -31.19 -10.47 6.29
CA ILE A 101 -30.32 -11.52 5.74
C ILE A 101 -31.20 -12.73 5.49
N GLN A 102 -31.12 -13.27 4.28
CA GLN A 102 -31.96 -14.35 3.79
C GLN A 102 -31.11 -15.55 3.39
N TYR A 103 -31.67 -16.74 3.57
CA TYR A 103 -31.07 -17.98 3.12
C TYR A 103 -32.14 -18.88 2.51
N ARG A 104 -31.81 -19.47 1.36
CA ARG A 104 -32.59 -20.53 0.73
C ARG A 104 -31.70 -21.75 0.60
N SER A 105 -32.22 -22.89 1.03
CA SER A 105 -31.54 -24.17 0.87
C SER A 105 -31.37 -24.55 -0.59
N LEU A 106 -30.25 -25.20 -0.89
CA LEU A 106 -29.98 -25.75 -2.21
C LEU A 106 -30.74 -27.07 -2.40
N LYS A 107 -31.25 -27.30 -3.62
CA LYS A 107 -32.04 -28.49 -3.95
C LYS A 107 -31.19 -29.70 -4.24
N ASP A 108 -30.08 -29.49 -4.94
CA ASP A 108 -29.17 -30.55 -5.38
C ASP A 108 -27.76 -30.01 -5.70
N LEU A 109 -26.88 -30.92 -6.09
CA LEU A 109 -25.50 -30.61 -6.48
C LEU A 109 -25.43 -29.72 -7.73
N HIS A 110 -26.40 -29.80 -8.65
CA HIS A 110 -26.39 -28.98 -9.85
C HIS A 110 -26.64 -27.51 -9.51
N GLU A 111 -27.65 -27.23 -8.68
CA GLU A 111 -27.90 -25.88 -8.17
C GLU A 111 -26.70 -25.35 -7.37
N ALA A 112 -26.06 -26.20 -6.57
CA ALA A 112 -24.85 -25.86 -5.82
C ALA A 112 -23.68 -25.47 -6.74
N ALA A 113 -23.46 -26.24 -7.81
CA ALA A 113 -22.44 -25.96 -8.81
C ALA A 113 -22.72 -24.64 -9.55
N CYS A 114 -23.97 -24.41 -9.99
CA CYS A 114 -24.36 -23.16 -10.64
C CYS A 114 -24.15 -21.93 -9.73
N TRP A 115 -24.43 -22.05 -8.43
CA TRP A 115 -24.13 -20.99 -7.48
C TRP A 115 -22.62 -20.71 -7.38
N ALA A 116 -21.81 -21.76 -7.21
CA ALA A 116 -20.36 -21.61 -7.07
C ALA A 116 -19.72 -21.04 -8.34
N ASP A 117 -20.18 -21.47 -9.53
CA ASP A 117 -19.75 -20.93 -10.82
C ASP A 117 -20.05 -19.44 -10.97
N ASN A 118 -21.16 -18.95 -10.42
CA ASN A 118 -21.57 -17.54 -10.50
C ASN A 118 -20.69 -16.59 -9.65
N ILE A 119 -19.93 -17.12 -8.69
CA ILE A 119 -19.06 -16.33 -7.81
C ILE A 119 -17.57 -16.57 -8.06
N LEU A 120 -17.23 -17.46 -8.99
CA LEU A 120 -15.86 -17.79 -9.39
C LEU A 120 -15.52 -17.14 -10.73
N HIS A 121 -14.57 -16.21 -10.70
CA HIS A 121 -14.15 -15.43 -11.85
C HIS A 121 -12.70 -15.74 -12.20
N VAL A 122 -12.43 -16.16 -13.44
CA VAL A 122 -11.06 -16.45 -13.91
C VAL A 122 -10.62 -15.33 -14.83
N ARG A 123 -9.40 -14.82 -14.63
CA ARG A 123 -8.78 -13.79 -15.47
C ARG A 123 -7.35 -14.19 -15.84
N ILE A 124 -7.03 -14.02 -17.11
CA ILE A 124 -5.68 -14.14 -17.62
C ILE A 124 -5.08 -12.74 -17.66
N GLY A 125 -4.00 -12.51 -16.92
CA GLY A 125 -3.38 -11.19 -16.85
C GLY A 125 -2.44 -11.00 -15.67
N THR A 126 -2.12 -9.74 -15.39
CA THR A 126 -1.16 -9.32 -14.34
C THR A 126 -1.82 -8.48 -13.24
N GLU A 127 -3.15 -8.44 -13.22
CA GLU A 127 -3.95 -7.69 -12.27
C GLU A 127 -3.76 -8.22 -10.85
N ASN A 128 -3.60 -7.29 -9.90
CA ASN A 128 -3.57 -7.59 -8.48
C ASN A 128 -4.92 -7.25 -7.83
N GLY A 129 -5.05 -7.46 -6.52
CA GLY A 129 -6.29 -7.16 -5.79
C GLY A 129 -6.83 -5.73 -5.97
N LEU A 130 -5.95 -4.72 -6.10
CA LEU A 130 -6.38 -3.33 -6.31
C LEU A 130 -6.89 -3.10 -7.74
N HIS A 131 -6.21 -3.65 -8.75
CA HIS A 131 -6.69 -3.60 -10.14
C HIS A 131 -8.06 -4.28 -10.29
N ILE A 132 -8.26 -5.43 -9.66
CA ILE A 132 -9.56 -6.13 -9.62
C ILE A 132 -10.62 -5.28 -8.94
N ARG A 133 -10.32 -4.65 -7.78
CA ARG A 133 -11.25 -3.70 -7.15
C ARG A 133 -11.64 -2.59 -8.11
N ASP A 134 -10.69 -1.95 -8.76
CA ASP A 134 -10.94 -0.78 -9.61
C ASP A 134 -11.76 -1.13 -10.85
N GLN A 135 -11.52 -2.28 -11.47
CA GLN A 135 -12.34 -2.81 -12.56
C GLN A 135 -13.78 -3.05 -12.11
N ILE A 136 -13.97 -3.72 -10.96
CA ILE A 136 -15.32 -3.94 -10.39
C ILE A 136 -16.03 -2.61 -10.14
N GLN A 137 -15.34 -1.59 -9.62
CA GLN A 137 -15.96 -0.28 -9.38
C GLN A 137 -16.31 0.45 -10.68
N ALA A 138 -15.50 0.29 -11.73
CA ALA A 138 -15.76 0.91 -13.04
C ALA A 138 -16.94 0.25 -13.77
N GLU A 139 -17.08 -1.08 -13.64
CA GLU A 139 -18.14 -1.87 -14.28
C GLU A 139 -19.50 -1.74 -13.57
N LYS A 140 -19.52 -1.27 -12.32
CA LYS A 140 -20.70 -1.32 -11.46
C LYS A 140 -21.81 -0.38 -11.93
N GLN A 141 -22.91 -0.96 -12.41
CA GLN A 141 -24.08 -0.21 -12.89
C GLN A 141 -25.12 0.12 -11.79
N GLY A 142 -24.79 -0.10 -10.51
CA GLY A 142 -25.66 0.23 -9.36
C GLY A 142 -26.87 -0.70 -9.12
N ASN A 143 -27.19 -1.59 -10.07
CA ASN A 143 -28.35 -2.49 -10.01
C ASN A 143 -28.03 -3.93 -9.58
N GLU A 144 -26.75 -4.28 -9.41
CA GLU A 144 -26.37 -5.63 -8.99
C GLU A 144 -26.75 -5.92 -7.53
N ALA A 145 -27.30 -7.10 -7.28
CA ALA A 145 -27.57 -7.56 -5.93
C ALA A 145 -26.25 -7.83 -5.19
N PRO A 146 -26.07 -7.32 -3.96
CA PRO A 146 -24.86 -7.58 -3.19
C PRO A 146 -24.76 -9.07 -2.85
N ARG A 147 -23.54 -9.59 -2.89
CA ARG A 147 -23.22 -11.00 -2.64
C ARG A 147 -22.33 -11.15 -1.41
N PRO A 148 -22.46 -12.26 -0.64
CA PRO A 148 -21.62 -12.54 0.52
C PRO A 148 -20.17 -12.89 0.14
N LEU A 149 -19.92 -13.41 -1.07
CA LEU A 149 -18.59 -13.80 -1.52
C LEU A 149 -18.49 -13.77 -3.05
N ASP A 150 -17.40 -13.21 -3.55
CA ASP A 150 -16.89 -13.38 -4.91
C ASP A 150 -15.39 -13.72 -4.82
N ILE A 151 -14.90 -14.58 -5.72
CA ILE A 151 -13.50 -14.99 -5.78
C ILE A 151 -13.00 -14.81 -7.21
N TYR A 152 -11.90 -14.08 -7.35
CA TYR A 152 -11.20 -13.87 -8.61
C TYR A 152 -9.87 -14.61 -8.58
N LEU A 153 -9.62 -15.42 -9.61
CA LEU A 153 -8.36 -16.09 -9.84
C LEU A 153 -7.66 -15.38 -11.00
N VAL A 154 -6.48 -14.82 -10.76
CA VAL A 154 -5.70 -14.12 -11.78
C VAL A 154 -4.34 -14.76 -11.92
N ALA A 155 -3.94 -15.10 -13.15
CA ALA A 155 -2.60 -15.58 -13.45
C ALA A 155 -2.13 -15.09 -14.82
N SER A 156 -0.84 -14.79 -14.93
CA SER A 156 -0.21 -14.36 -16.18
C SER A 156 0.25 -15.59 -16.97
N ILE A 157 -0.68 -16.23 -17.67
CA ILE A 157 -0.49 -17.44 -18.47
C ILE A 157 -1.08 -17.25 -19.88
N PRO A 158 -0.69 -18.03 -20.90
CA PRO A 158 -1.22 -17.85 -22.25
C PRO A 158 -2.70 -18.22 -22.40
N ASP A 159 -3.15 -19.24 -21.67
CA ASP A 159 -4.51 -19.76 -21.70
C ASP A 159 -4.82 -20.45 -20.35
N ILE A 160 -6.10 -20.71 -20.06
CA ILE A 160 -6.53 -21.27 -18.77
C ILE A 160 -6.11 -22.72 -18.53
N ASP A 161 -5.77 -23.45 -19.60
CA ASP A 161 -5.32 -24.85 -19.60
C ASP A 161 -3.79 -24.96 -19.50
N ALA A 162 -3.07 -23.84 -19.60
CA ALA A 162 -1.64 -23.79 -19.44
C ALA A 162 -1.20 -24.20 -18.03
N ASN A 163 -0.11 -24.96 -17.96
CA ASN A 163 0.54 -25.31 -16.70
C ASN A 163 1.01 -24.06 -15.97
N LEU A 164 0.58 -23.89 -14.72
CA LEU A 164 0.97 -22.77 -13.87
C LEU A 164 2.47 -22.78 -13.59
N GLY A 165 3.09 -23.95 -13.42
CA GLY A 165 4.52 -24.05 -13.08
C GLY A 165 4.86 -23.21 -11.84
N ASN A 166 5.79 -22.27 -11.98
CA ASN A 166 6.18 -21.33 -10.90
C ASN A 166 5.40 -20.00 -10.90
N THR A 167 4.40 -19.86 -11.77
CA THR A 167 3.59 -18.66 -11.93
C THR A 167 2.85 -18.35 -10.63
N LYS A 168 2.86 -17.07 -10.25
CA LYS A 168 2.08 -16.59 -9.12
C LYS A 168 0.61 -16.53 -9.54
N VAL A 169 -0.27 -16.96 -8.66
CA VAL A 169 -1.71 -16.81 -8.83
C VAL A 169 -2.20 -15.83 -7.77
N GLU A 170 -2.90 -14.79 -8.20
CA GLU A 170 -3.58 -13.87 -7.31
C GLU A 170 -4.99 -14.40 -7.04
N LEU A 171 -5.30 -14.69 -5.79
CA LEU A 171 -6.64 -15.04 -5.30
C LEU A 171 -7.22 -13.82 -4.59
N VAL A 172 -8.21 -13.18 -5.20
CA VAL A 172 -8.85 -11.98 -4.66
C VAL A 172 -10.25 -12.36 -4.17
N PHE A 173 -10.45 -12.29 -2.86
CA PHE A 173 -11.72 -12.56 -2.20
C PHE A 173 -12.41 -11.24 -1.87
N ARG A 174 -13.64 -11.07 -2.35
CA ARG A 174 -14.48 -9.91 -2.06
C ARG A 174 -15.69 -10.37 -1.28
N THR A 175 -16.05 -9.66 -0.22
CA THR A 175 -17.29 -9.89 0.53
C THR A 175 -18.00 -8.57 0.81
N ASN A 176 -19.32 -8.60 0.76
CA ASN A 176 -20.10 -7.48 1.25
C ASN A 176 -20.07 -7.42 2.79
N HIS A 177 -19.74 -6.24 3.32
CA HIS A 177 -19.55 -6.03 4.76
C HIS A 177 -20.86 -6.05 5.58
N LEU A 178 -22.01 -6.34 4.95
CA LEU A 178 -23.24 -6.76 5.62
C LEU A 178 -23.14 -8.19 6.19
N SER A 179 -22.41 -9.09 5.54
CA SER A 179 -22.30 -10.50 5.97
C SER A 179 -21.11 -10.78 6.87
N SER A 180 -19.99 -10.09 6.63
CA SER A 180 -18.69 -10.48 7.14
C SER A 180 -17.96 -9.29 7.73
N ASP A 181 -17.27 -9.47 8.85
CA ASP A 181 -16.24 -8.55 9.33
C ASP A 181 -14.83 -8.98 8.89
N GLY A 182 -13.81 -8.20 9.28
CA GLY A 182 -12.42 -8.49 8.93
C GLY A 182 -11.90 -9.83 9.47
N ILE A 183 -12.44 -10.38 10.56
CA ILE A 183 -12.07 -11.72 11.04
C ILE A 183 -12.87 -12.78 10.28
N SER A 184 -14.12 -12.50 9.98
CA SER A 184 -15.05 -13.37 9.25
C SER A 184 -14.47 -13.74 7.88
N ILE A 185 -14.06 -12.75 7.08
CA ILE A 185 -13.48 -13.00 5.77
C ILE A 185 -12.14 -13.76 5.87
N ARG A 186 -11.35 -13.53 6.92
CA ARG A 186 -10.11 -14.29 7.17
C ARG A 186 -10.39 -15.76 7.53
N LEU A 187 -11.46 -16.03 8.29
CA LEU A 187 -11.92 -17.39 8.56
C LEU A 187 -12.35 -18.06 7.24
N VAL A 188 -13.26 -17.43 6.48
CA VAL A 188 -13.73 -17.94 5.19
C VAL A 188 -12.56 -18.24 4.24
N VAL A 189 -11.63 -17.29 4.05
CA VAL A 189 -10.45 -17.50 3.22
C VAL A 189 -9.58 -18.63 3.76
N GLY A 190 -9.35 -18.67 5.07
CA GLY A 190 -8.61 -19.74 5.71
C GLY A 190 -9.22 -21.12 5.48
N ASP A 191 -10.54 -21.24 5.62
CA ASP A 191 -11.31 -22.45 5.39
C ASP A 191 -11.25 -22.88 3.91
N ILE A 192 -11.40 -21.95 2.98
CA ILE A 192 -11.23 -22.22 1.54
C ILE A 192 -9.83 -22.75 1.25
N LEU A 193 -8.79 -22.05 1.69
CA LEU A 193 -7.41 -22.44 1.42
C LEU A 193 -7.04 -23.78 2.07
N ARG A 194 -7.48 -24.05 3.31
CA ARG A 194 -7.27 -25.36 3.96
C ARG A 194 -7.98 -26.47 3.20
N THR A 195 -9.23 -26.25 2.79
CA THR A 195 -10.05 -27.27 2.12
C THR A 195 -9.55 -27.57 0.70
N LEU A 196 -8.87 -26.62 0.04
CA LEU A 196 -8.19 -26.89 -1.24
C LEU A 196 -7.11 -27.98 -1.15
N GLY A 197 -6.56 -28.23 0.03
CA GLY A 197 -5.62 -29.33 0.29
C GLY A 197 -6.29 -30.68 0.54
N SER A 198 -7.62 -30.76 0.63
CA SER A 198 -8.32 -32.01 0.97
C SER A 198 -8.26 -33.03 -0.16
N SER A 199 -7.98 -34.30 0.18
CA SER A 199 -8.08 -35.46 -0.72
C SER A 199 -9.45 -36.15 -0.65
N THR A 200 -10.29 -35.84 0.35
CA THR A 200 -11.63 -36.44 0.53
C THR A 200 -12.77 -35.61 -0.05
N LEU A 201 -12.45 -34.47 -0.68
CA LEU A 201 -13.41 -33.45 -1.10
C LEU A 201 -14.60 -34.01 -1.89
N VAL A 202 -14.34 -34.89 -2.86
CA VAL A 202 -15.39 -35.48 -3.71
C VAL A 202 -16.34 -36.38 -2.90
N ASP A 203 -15.81 -37.16 -1.97
CA ASP A 203 -16.62 -38.05 -1.14
C ASP A 203 -17.41 -37.27 -0.09
N ASP A 204 -16.83 -36.21 0.48
CA ASP A 204 -17.52 -35.31 1.41
C ASP A 204 -18.71 -34.62 0.72
N ILE A 205 -18.55 -34.18 -0.53
CA ILE A 205 -19.64 -33.58 -1.32
C ILE A 205 -20.76 -34.58 -1.60
N ARG A 206 -20.43 -35.84 -1.90
CA ARG A 206 -21.43 -36.90 -2.15
C ARG A 206 -22.30 -37.19 -0.91
N ASN A 207 -21.77 -36.92 0.28
CA ASN A 207 -22.46 -37.15 1.55
C ASN A 207 -23.29 -35.95 2.03
N ILE A 208 -23.35 -34.85 1.26
CA ILE A 208 -24.17 -33.69 1.61
C ILE A 208 -25.66 -34.06 1.57
N SER A 209 -26.35 -33.78 2.66
CA SER A 209 -27.81 -33.87 2.75
C SER A 209 -28.43 -32.52 2.39
N TRP A 210 -28.78 -32.34 1.12
CA TRP A 210 -29.41 -31.11 0.61
C TRP A 210 -30.75 -30.82 1.29
N GLY A 211 -31.00 -29.56 1.59
CA GLY A 211 -32.17 -29.10 2.33
C GLY A 211 -31.96 -29.06 3.84
N ASP A 212 -30.98 -29.79 4.39
CA ASP A 212 -30.67 -29.81 5.82
C ASP A 212 -29.56 -28.84 6.21
N GLU A 213 -28.79 -28.32 5.24
CA GLU A 213 -27.66 -27.44 5.50
C GLU A 213 -28.04 -26.12 6.17
N HIS A 214 -29.29 -25.65 6.01
CA HIS A 214 -29.76 -24.46 6.72
C HIS A 214 -29.66 -24.57 8.25
N LYS A 215 -29.64 -25.81 8.80
CA LYS A 215 -29.43 -26.08 10.23
C LYS A 215 -28.03 -25.67 10.70
N ASN A 216 -27.08 -25.51 9.77
CA ASN A 216 -25.71 -25.07 10.04
C ASN A 216 -25.58 -23.53 10.01
N LEU A 217 -26.65 -22.78 9.71
CA LEU A 217 -26.64 -21.33 9.84
C LEU A 217 -26.29 -20.93 11.27
N SER A 218 -25.35 -19.99 11.40
CA SER A 218 -25.02 -19.40 12.68
C SER A 218 -26.25 -18.71 13.27
N PRO A 219 -26.50 -18.91 14.57
CA PRO A 219 -27.56 -18.21 15.27
C PRO A 219 -27.25 -16.70 15.35
N PRO A 220 -28.25 -15.83 15.53
CA PRO A 220 -28.04 -14.39 15.58
C PRO A 220 -27.17 -13.98 16.77
N LEU A 221 -26.35 -12.94 16.60
CA LEU A 221 -25.35 -12.50 17.58
C LEU A 221 -25.87 -12.43 19.03
N LEU A 222 -27.06 -11.85 19.24
CA LEU A 222 -27.62 -11.63 20.57
C LEU A 222 -28.01 -12.91 21.31
N SER A 223 -28.28 -14.00 20.58
CA SER A 223 -28.70 -15.29 21.15
C SER A 223 -27.54 -16.13 21.70
N ILE A 224 -26.30 -15.79 21.32
CA ILE A 224 -25.08 -16.54 21.65
C ILE A 224 -24.04 -15.72 22.41
N LEU A 225 -24.46 -14.58 22.96
CA LEU A 225 -23.63 -13.84 23.90
C LEU A 225 -23.36 -14.68 25.15
N GLY A 226 -22.15 -14.58 25.70
CA GLY A 226 -21.82 -15.18 26.98
C GLY A 226 -22.50 -14.46 28.14
N ASP A 227 -22.54 -15.12 29.30
CA ASP A 227 -23.23 -14.62 30.51
C ASP A 227 -22.74 -13.24 30.99
N ASN A 228 -21.52 -12.86 30.61
CA ASN A 228 -20.91 -11.57 30.91
C ASN A 228 -21.27 -10.47 29.90
N GLN A 229 -22.28 -10.64 29.05
CA GLN A 229 -22.73 -9.66 28.06
C GLN A 229 -24.25 -9.42 28.17
N ALA A 230 -24.68 -8.83 29.27
CA ALA A 230 -26.08 -8.56 29.56
C ALA A 230 -26.71 -7.61 28.53
N THR A 231 -27.86 -7.99 27.97
CA THR A 231 -28.63 -7.21 27.00
C THR A 231 -29.70 -6.32 27.64
N SER A 232 -29.91 -6.46 28.96
CA SER A 232 -30.89 -5.73 29.77
C SER A 232 -30.50 -5.78 31.25
N GLY A 233 -31.29 -5.14 32.12
CA GLY A 233 -31.08 -5.15 33.57
C GLY A 233 -30.00 -4.19 34.06
N GLN A 234 -29.60 -4.34 35.33
CA GLN A 234 -28.75 -3.38 36.04
C GLN A 234 -27.34 -3.25 35.44
N ASP A 235 -26.75 -4.37 34.98
CA ASP A 235 -25.43 -4.36 34.35
C ASP A 235 -25.44 -3.60 33.02
N PHE A 236 -26.49 -3.79 32.23
CA PHE A 236 -26.70 -3.06 30.98
C PHE A 236 -26.94 -1.57 31.22
N GLU A 237 -27.78 -1.21 32.18
CA GLU A 237 -28.06 0.19 32.53
C GLU A 237 -26.80 0.91 33.05
N SER A 238 -26.01 0.26 33.91
CA SER A 238 -24.77 0.81 34.46
C SER A 238 -23.70 0.98 33.38
N SER A 239 -23.54 -0.03 32.51
CA SER A 239 -22.62 0.03 31.38
C SER A 239 -23.02 1.11 30.37
N SER A 240 -24.32 1.27 30.13
CA SER A 240 -24.88 2.31 29.25
C SER A 240 -24.49 3.70 29.71
N ALA A 241 -24.57 3.98 31.02
CA ALA A 241 -24.21 5.28 31.57
C ALA A 241 -22.73 5.61 31.33
N SER A 242 -21.82 4.66 31.53
CA SER A 242 -20.38 4.87 31.24
C SER A 242 -20.12 5.03 29.74
N TYR A 243 -20.85 4.32 28.88
CA TYR A 243 -20.65 4.39 27.42
C TYR A 243 -21.21 5.69 26.84
N MET A 244 -22.34 6.18 27.36
CA MET A 244 -22.96 7.44 26.94
C MET A 244 -22.06 8.65 27.12
N GLU A 245 -21.18 8.64 28.13
CA GLU A 245 -20.19 9.70 28.27
C GLU A 245 -19.21 9.73 27.11
N SER A 246 -18.70 8.58 26.69
CA SER A 246 -17.87 8.48 25.49
C SER A 246 -18.62 8.90 24.22
N VAL A 247 -19.92 8.58 24.11
CA VAL A 247 -20.77 9.04 23.00
C VAL A 247 -20.84 10.56 22.93
N ARG A 248 -21.03 11.26 24.07
CA ARG A 248 -21.01 12.74 24.07
C ARG A 248 -19.68 13.29 23.57
N ARG A 249 -18.58 12.71 24.02
CA ARG A 249 -17.22 13.09 23.63
C ARG A 249 -16.95 12.86 22.13
N ILE A 250 -17.56 11.83 21.52
CA ILE A 250 -17.48 11.59 20.07
C ILE A 250 -18.12 12.75 19.29
N MET A 251 -19.22 13.32 19.77
CA MET A 251 -19.91 14.40 19.06
C MET A 251 -19.08 15.68 18.97
N SER A 252 -18.23 15.95 19.98
CA SER A 252 -17.35 17.12 20.05
C SER A 252 -15.88 16.83 19.78
N THR A 253 -15.54 15.65 19.24
CA THR A 253 -14.13 15.28 18.98
C THR A 253 -13.45 16.23 17.99
N TRP A 254 -12.15 16.42 18.15
CA TRP A 254 -11.28 17.02 17.14
C TRP A 254 -11.33 16.17 15.86
N LYS A 255 -11.44 16.81 14.69
CA LYS A 255 -11.67 16.16 13.37
C LYS A 255 -10.77 16.76 12.30
N LEU A 256 -10.38 15.96 11.30
CA LEU A 256 -9.86 16.52 10.04
C LEU A 256 -10.97 17.26 9.29
N LYS A 257 -10.57 18.14 8.38
CA LYS A 257 -11.46 18.87 7.48
C LYS A 257 -11.31 18.31 6.05
N PRO A 258 -11.97 17.18 5.72
CA PRO A 258 -11.89 16.60 4.38
C PRO A 258 -12.49 17.54 3.33
N LYS A 259 -12.00 17.44 2.08
CA LYS A 259 -12.63 18.08 0.92
C LYS A 259 -13.97 17.41 0.64
N THR A 260 -14.82 18.05 -0.16
CA THR A 260 -16.08 17.45 -0.64
C THR A 260 -15.96 17.12 -2.12
N GLY A 261 -16.32 15.90 -2.53
CA GLY A 261 -16.24 15.49 -3.93
C GLY A 261 -16.89 14.12 -4.18
N ARG A 262 -17.13 13.82 -5.46
CA ARG A 262 -17.51 12.46 -5.88
C ARG A 262 -16.31 11.55 -5.66
N ALA A 263 -16.55 10.44 -4.96
CA ALA A 263 -15.52 9.67 -4.30
C ALA A 263 -15.42 8.26 -4.89
N SER A 264 -14.22 7.84 -5.26
CA SER A 264 -13.87 6.45 -5.54
C SER A 264 -12.99 5.91 -4.41
N PRO A 265 -13.16 4.64 -4.00
CA PRO A 265 -12.35 4.05 -2.95
C PRO A 265 -10.91 3.86 -3.42
N ARG A 266 -9.96 4.21 -2.56
CA ARG A 266 -8.53 4.07 -2.77
C ARG A 266 -7.87 3.42 -1.56
N THR A 267 -6.74 2.76 -1.82
CA THR A 267 -5.95 2.11 -0.77
C THR A 267 -4.47 2.30 -1.07
N ILE A 268 -3.69 2.70 -0.06
CA ILE A 268 -2.22 2.72 -0.12
C ILE A 268 -1.69 1.76 0.94
N PHE A 269 -0.67 0.97 0.61
CA PHE A 269 -0.01 0.06 1.54
C PHE A 269 1.39 0.55 1.89
N HIS A 270 1.78 0.34 3.14
CA HIS A 270 3.17 0.39 3.58
C HIS A 270 3.51 -0.93 4.26
N ALA A 271 4.48 -1.67 3.70
CA ALA A 271 5.01 -2.88 4.31
C ALA A 271 6.34 -2.54 4.99
N PHE A 272 6.42 -2.72 6.31
CA PHE A 272 7.68 -2.60 7.03
C PHE A 272 8.61 -3.75 6.63
N SER A 273 9.92 -3.59 6.75
CA SER A 273 10.84 -4.73 6.65
C SER A 273 10.64 -5.70 7.84
N LEU A 274 11.09 -6.95 7.69
CA LEU A 274 11.05 -7.94 8.79
C LEU A 274 11.84 -7.44 10.01
N GLU A 275 12.98 -6.81 9.77
CA GLU A 275 13.82 -6.25 10.83
C GLU A 275 13.12 -5.10 11.56
N GLU A 276 12.51 -4.16 10.83
CA GLU A 276 11.74 -3.07 11.45
C GLU A 276 10.56 -3.62 12.25
N SER A 277 9.87 -4.61 11.71
CA SER A 277 8.73 -5.25 12.35
C SER A 277 9.12 -5.86 13.70
N ASP A 278 10.15 -6.71 13.70
CA ASP A 278 10.67 -7.36 14.91
C ASP A 278 11.19 -6.32 15.92
N ARG A 279 11.99 -5.36 15.45
CA ARG A 279 12.56 -4.32 16.32
C ARG A 279 11.50 -3.41 16.93
N MET A 280 10.44 -3.05 16.19
CA MET A 280 9.34 -2.25 16.74
C MET A 280 8.56 -3.04 17.80
N ILE A 281 8.25 -4.31 17.52
CA ILE A 281 7.59 -5.20 18.50
C ILE A 281 8.44 -5.33 19.77
N GLY A 282 9.76 -5.50 19.62
CA GLY A 282 10.71 -5.52 20.73
C GLY A 282 10.79 -4.19 21.47
N ALA A 283 10.83 -3.07 20.75
CA ALA A 283 10.90 -1.72 21.32
C ALA A 283 9.66 -1.37 22.13
N VAL A 284 8.45 -1.72 21.65
CA VAL A 284 7.21 -1.55 22.42
C VAL A 284 7.29 -2.30 23.76
N LYS A 285 7.72 -3.57 23.73
CA LYS A 285 7.83 -4.38 24.95
C LYS A 285 8.86 -3.85 25.94
N THR A 286 9.97 -3.31 25.44
CA THR A 286 11.11 -2.87 26.26
C THR A 286 10.99 -1.43 26.76
N ARG A 287 10.45 -0.51 25.95
CA ARG A 287 10.33 0.91 26.27
C ARG A 287 9.02 1.29 26.95
N ILE A 288 7.94 0.60 26.60
CA ILE A 288 6.60 0.91 27.10
C ILE A 288 6.21 -0.11 28.17
N GLY A 289 6.32 -1.40 27.84
CA GLY A 289 6.11 -2.49 28.79
C GLY A 289 5.67 -3.78 28.12
N ARG A 290 5.87 -4.91 28.81
CA ARG A 290 5.62 -6.27 28.26
C ARG A 290 4.18 -6.55 27.86
N THR A 291 3.23 -5.85 28.47
CA THR A 291 1.78 -5.97 28.21
C THR A 291 1.30 -5.12 27.04
N PHE A 292 2.19 -4.35 26.40
CA PHE A 292 1.86 -3.51 25.25
C PHE A 292 2.15 -4.25 23.94
N SER A 293 1.32 -4.00 22.93
CA SER A 293 1.46 -4.52 21.57
C SER A 293 1.71 -3.40 20.56
N ILE A 294 2.09 -3.79 19.35
CA ILE A 294 2.23 -2.88 18.21
C ILE A 294 0.92 -2.14 17.89
N THR A 295 -0.24 -2.71 18.23
CA THR A 295 -1.55 -2.06 18.09
C THR A 295 -1.62 -0.76 18.89
N HIS A 296 -1.13 -0.73 20.13
CA HIS A 296 -1.12 0.50 20.93
C HIS A 296 -0.23 1.57 20.29
N LEU A 297 0.91 1.16 19.75
CA LEU A 297 1.80 2.07 19.01
C LEU A 297 1.15 2.60 17.74
N GLY A 298 0.45 1.76 16.98
CA GLY A 298 -0.29 2.18 15.79
C GLY A 298 -1.37 3.21 16.11
N HIS A 299 -2.15 3.02 17.18
CA HIS A 299 -3.10 4.02 17.65
C HIS A 299 -2.44 5.34 18.03
N ALA A 300 -1.34 5.28 18.78
CA ALA A 300 -0.58 6.46 19.17
C ALA A 300 -0.01 7.21 17.96
N ALA A 301 0.56 6.49 16.99
CA ALA A 301 1.11 7.07 15.77
C ALA A 301 0.04 7.73 14.90
N VAL A 302 -1.13 7.10 14.73
CA VAL A 302 -2.27 7.69 14.02
C VAL A 302 -2.76 8.97 14.70
N LEU A 303 -2.86 8.99 16.05
CA LEU A 303 -3.19 10.21 16.79
C LEU A 303 -2.18 11.33 16.52
N LEU A 304 -0.88 11.02 16.56
CA LEU A 304 0.16 12.05 16.42
C LEU A 304 0.21 12.57 14.98
N ALA A 305 0.08 11.70 13.97
CA ALA A 305 -0.07 12.10 12.58
C ALA A 305 -1.30 12.98 12.37
N PHE A 306 -2.44 12.60 12.95
CA PHE A 306 -3.66 13.38 12.89
C PHE A 306 -3.50 14.80 13.47
N LEU A 307 -2.84 14.93 14.62
CA LEU A 307 -2.56 16.23 15.23
C LEU A 307 -1.45 17.00 14.51
N LYS A 308 -0.58 16.33 13.75
CA LYS A 308 0.37 17.01 12.85
C LYS A 308 -0.34 17.66 11.66
N HIS A 309 -1.31 16.96 11.08
CA HIS A 309 -2.06 17.40 9.90
C HIS A 309 -3.20 18.39 10.24
N ASN A 310 -3.72 18.36 11.47
CA ASN A 310 -4.63 19.38 11.98
C ASN A 310 -4.23 19.76 13.41
N PRO A 311 -3.19 20.61 13.58
CA PRO A 311 -2.68 20.99 14.88
C PRO A 311 -3.71 21.82 15.66
N PRO A 312 -3.87 21.57 16.97
CA PRO A 312 -4.72 22.41 17.81
C PRO A 312 -4.12 23.81 17.91
N ALA A 313 -4.94 24.83 17.62
CA ALA A 313 -4.57 26.22 17.83
C ALA A 313 -4.46 26.56 19.33
N GLU A 314 -3.80 27.66 19.68
CA GLU A 314 -3.55 28.04 21.08
C GLU A 314 -4.84 28.31 21.87
N ASP A 315 -5.86 28.83 21.20
CA ASP A 315 -7.18 29.18 21.73
C ASP A 315 -8.09 27.96 21.96
N VAL A 316 -7.71 26.77 21.47
CA VAL A 316 -8.46 25.54 21.70
C VAL A 316 -8.48 25.22 23.21
N PRO A 317 -9.67 24.99 23.80
CA PRO A 317 -9.80 24.65 25.22
C PRO A 317 -8.99 23.41 25.63
N ASN A 318 -8.52 23.38 26.88
CA ASN A 318 -7.73 22.25 27.41
C ASN A 318 -8.55 20.95 27.57
N ASP A 319 -9.88 21.05 27.67
CA ASP A 319 -10.80 19.92 27.73
C ASP A 319 -11.14 19.35 26.34
N GLN A 320 -10.62 19.96 25.26
CA GLN A 320 -10.77 19.41 23.92
C GLN A 320 -10.07 18.06 23.79
N CYS A 321 -10.76 17.10 23.17
CA CYS A 321 -10.29 15.74 23.01
C CYS A 321 -10.30 15.26 21.55
N CYS A 322 -9.55 14.19 21.31
CA CYS A 322 -9.65 13.39 20.09
C CYS A 322 -10.16 12.00 20.46
N VAL A 323 -11.22 11.52 19.79
CA VAL A 323 -11.81 10.21 20.04
C VAL A 323 -11.60 9.31 18.81
N VAL A 324 -10.96 8.18 19.03
CA VAL A 324 -10.82 7.11 18.02
C VAL A 324 -11.74 5.96 18.41
N ARG A 325 -12.73 5.64 17.59
CA ARG A 325 -13.50 4.40 17.77
C ARG A 325 -12.78 3.28 17.03
N SER A 326 -12.28 2.29 17.75
CA SER A 326 -11.67 1.12 17.12
C SER A 326 -12.55 -0.11 17.26
N PRO A 327 -12.86 -0.83 16.17
CA PRO A 327 -13.54 -2.10 16.25
C PRO A 327 -12.61 -3.16 16.85
N MET A 328 -13.18 -4.04 17.67
CA MET A 328 -12.52 -5.16 18.31
C MET A 328 -13.22 -6.47 17.93
N ASN A 329 -12.44 -7.54 17.81
CA ASN A 329 -12.97 -8.89 17.69
C ASN A 329 -13.73 -9.28 18.97
N ALA A 330 -15.06 -9.34 18.87
CA ALA A 330 -15.96 -9.64 19.97
C ALA A 330 -16.24 -11.14 20.15
N ARG A 331 -15.67 -12.02 19.32
CA ARG A 331 -15.90 -13.48 19.41
C ARG A 331 -15.54 -14.06 20.77
N ARG A 332 -14.62 -13.42 21.50
CA ARG A 332 -14.25 -13.75 22.89
C ARG A 332 -15.38 -13.62 23.92
N PHE A 333 -16.44 -12.90 23.57
CA PHE A 333 -17.60 -12.63 24.42
C PHE A 333 -18.82 -13.48 24.05
N LEU A 334 -18.66 -14.41 23.11
CA LEU A 334 -19.69 -15.39 22.79
C LEU A 334 -19.64 -16.56 23.78
N GLN A 335 -20.63 -17.43 23.72
CA GLN A 335 -20.66 -18.70 24.44
C GLN A 335 -19.37 -19.52 24.18
N GLU A 336 -19.01 -20.38 25.14
CA GLU A 336 -17.71 -21.06 25.21
C GLU A 336 -17.34 -21.82 23.92
N GLN A 337 -18.31 -22.48 23.30
CA GLN A 337 -18.12 -23.20 22.03
C GLN A 337 -17.55 -22.31 20.90
N TYR A 338 -17.95 -21.04 20.84
CA TYR A 338 -17.46 -20.08 19.85
C TYR A 338 -16.21 -19.34 20.34
N ALA A 339 -16.14 -19.02 21.62
CA ALA A 339 -15.07 -18.21 22.18
C ALA A 339 -13.75 -18.98 22.39
N LYS A 340 -13.82 -20.29 22.68
CA LYS A 340 -12.66 -21.11 23.06
C LYS A 340 -12.56 -22.46 22.37
N GLU A 341 -13.68 -23.13 22.10
CA GLU A 341 -13.69 -24.50 21.55
C GLU A 341 -13.49 -24.54 20.02
N GLY A 342 -13.30 -23.38 19.39
CA GLY A 342 -12.93 -23.30 17.97
C GLY A 342 -14.09 -23.44 16.99
N LYS A 343 -15.35 -23.46 17.46
CA LYS A 343 -16.51 -23.41 16.55
C LYS A 343 -16.50 -22.10 15.77
N ALA A 344 -16.44 -22.19 14.45
CA ALA A 344 -16.44 -21.02 13.58
C ALA A 344 -17.75 -20.21 13.73
N TYR A 345 -17.62 -18.89 13.73
CA TYR A 345 -18.73 -17.96 13.65
C TYR A 345 -18.41 -16.93 12.56
N TYR A 346 -19.02 -17.13 11.38
CA TYR A 346 -18.81 -16.30 10.20
C TYR A 346 -19.53 -14.95 10.22
N PRO A 347 -20.73 -14.79 10.83
CA PRO A 347 -21.35 -13.47 10.83
C PRO A 347 -20.53 -12.41 11.56
N ILE A 348 -20.88 -11.15 11.35
CA ILE A 348 -20.21 -10.02 11.99
C ILE A 348 -20.28 -10.14 13.52
N CYS A 349 -19.11 -10.03 14.16
CA CYS A 349 -18.96 -10.07 15.60
C CYS A 349 -17.93 -9.02 16.05
N LEU A 350 -18.39 -7.77 16.10
CA LEU A 350 -17.57 -6.61 16.46
C LEU A 350 -18.10 -5.90 17.71
N ALA A 351 -17.18 -5.47 18.55
CA ALA A 351 -17.43 -4.48 19.60
C ALA A 351 -16.69 -3.19 19.26
N MET A 352 -17.20 -2.03 19.66
CA MET A 352 -16.53 -0.75 19.44
C MET A 352 -15.91 -0.27 20.75
N SER A 353 -14.64 0.11 20.68
CA SER A 353 -13.88 0.71 21.79
C SER A 353 -13.61 2.18 21.49
N PRO A 354 -14.40 3.12 22.07
CA PRO A 354 -14.05 4.54 22.02
C PRO A 354 -12.81 4.80 22.88
N ILE A 355 -11.72 5.18 22.24
CA ILE A 355 -10.47 5.62 22.88
C ILE A 355 -10.49 7.13 22.91
N VAL A 356 -10.46 7.71 24.12
CA VAL A 356 -10.54 9.16 24.32
C VAL A 356 -9.16 9.68 24.72
N TYR A 357 -8.59 10.55 23.89
CA TYR A 357 -7.37 11.28 24.18
C TYR A 357 -7.73 12.70 24.64
N ASP A 358 -7.80 12.89 25.96
CA ASP A 358 -7.95 14.21 26.60
C ASP A 358 -6.72 15.10 26.38
N ASP A 359 -6.92 16.42 26.43
CA ASP A 359 -5.85 17.42 26.30
C ASP A 359 -5.00 17.19 25.04
N ILE A 360 -5.62 17.39 23.87
CA ILE A 360 -4.96 17.16 22.58
C ILE A 360 -3.68 18.01 22.40
N LYS A 361 -3.56 19.15 23.10
CA LYS A 361 -2.37 20.01 23.05
C LYS A 361 -1.16 19.31 23.64
N SER A 362 -1.34 18.48 24.66
CA SER A 362 -0.24 17.68 25.22
C SER A 362 0.37 16.68 24.24
N TYR A 363 -0.34 16.31 23.17
CA TYR A 363 0.14 15.44 22.11
C TYR A 363 0.67 16.18 20.89
N ASN A 364 0.63 17.51 20.88
CA ASN A 364 1.12 18.31 19.76
C ASN A 364 2.61 17.99 19.47
N VAL A 365 2.91 17.72 18.21
CA VAL A 365 4.23 17.33 17.69
C VAL A 365 4.94 18.45 16.93
N LEU A 366 4.29 19.59 16.73
CA LEU A 366 4.92 20.76 16.13
C LEU A 366 6.15 21.16 16.95
N ASN A 367 7.32 21.21 16.30
CA ASN A 367 8.61 21.53 16.90
C ASN A 367 9.07 20.59 18.05
N ALA A 368 8.46 19.41 18.19
CA ALA A 368 8.87 18.44 19.20
C ALA A 368 10.20 17.76 18.82
N THR A 369 11.08 17.57 19.81
CA THR A 369 12.28 16.73 19.64
C THR A 369 11.91 15.25 19.54
N GLN A 370 12.84 14.40 19.08
CA GLN A 370 12.63 12.95 19.01
C GLN A 370 12.22 12.36 20.37
N ASP A 371 12.86 12.77 21.46
CA ASP A 371 12.55 12.28 22.81
C ASP A 371 11.14 12.71 23.25
N GLN A 372 10.72 13.94 22.92
CA GLN A 372 9.37 14.42 23.18
C GLN A 372 8.31 13.67 22.34
N ILE A 373 8.64 13.31 21.10
CA ILE A 373 7.78 12.47 20.26
C ILE A 373 7.61 11.09 20.91
N ILE A 374 8.70 10.47 21.36
CA ILE A 374 8.66 9.17 22.07
C ILE A 374 7.81 9.27 23.34
N GLU A 375 7.98 10.33 24.14
CA GLU A 375 7.17 10.55 25.34
C GLU A 375 5.67 10.63 25.02
N LYS A 376 5.30 11.38 23.98
CA LYS A 376 3.91 11.50 23.51
C LYS A 376 3.35 10.17 23.00
N LEU A 377 4.16 9.39 22.27
CA LEU A 377 3.78 8.04 21.83
C LEU A 377 3.54 7.11 23.02
N VAL A 378 4.44 7.11 24.01
CA VAL A 378 4.30 6.32 25.24
C VAL A 378 3.04 6.73 26.00
N LYS A 379 2.78 8.03 26.15
CA LYS A 379 1.57 8.57 26.78
C LYS A 379 0.31 8.06 26.06
N ALA A 380 0.24 8.21 24.74
CA ALA A 380 -0.91 7.76 23.96
C ALA A 380 -1.09 6.23 24.00
N CYS A 381 0.00 5.47 23.99
CA CYS A 381 -0.05 4.01 24.15
C CYS A 381 -0.66 3.59 25.49
N LYS A 382 -0.30 4.28 26.59
CA LYS A 382 -0.86 4.02 27.93
C LYS A 382 -2.35 4.30 27.97
N VAL A 383 -2.79 5.46 27.48
CA VAL A 383 -4.21 5.80 27.37
C VAL A 383 -4.98 4.76 26.55
N THR A 384 -4.43 4.36 25.41
CA THR A 384 -5.02 3.33 24.55
C THR A 384 -5.19 2.01 25.31
N LYS A 385 -4.13 1.55 25.97
CA LYS A 385 -4.16 0.28 26.71
C LYS A 385 -5.15 0.33 27.87
N GLU A 386 -5.09 1.36 28.70
CA GLU A 386 -6.00 1.54 29.84
C GLU A 386 -7.47 1.55 29.38
N THR A 387 -7.74 2.19 28.25
CA THR A 387 -9.08 2.22 27.67
C THR A 387 -9.52 0.83 27.19
N TYR A 388 -8.66 0.09 26.49
CA TYR A 388 -8.97 -1.29 26.09
C TYR A 388 -9.20 -2.20 27.29
N ASP A 389 -8.32 -2.15 28.30
CA ASP A 389 -8.44 -2.96 29.51
C ASP A 389 -9.76 -2.67 30.22
N LYS A 390 -10.18 -1.40 30.30
CA LYS A 390 -11.50 -1.02 30.83
C LYS A 390 -12.64 -1.62 30.01
N TRP A 391 -12.68 -1.37 28.69
CA TRP A 391 -13.79 -1.84 27.86
C TRP A 391 -13.92 -3.36 27.82
N LEU A 392 -12.79 -4.08 27.80
CA LEU A 392 -12.77 -5.55 27.77
C LEU A 392 -13.37 -6.20 29.04
N THR A 393 -13.49 -5.45 30.13
CA THR A 393 -14.11 -5.93 31.38
C THR A 393 -15.59 -5.55 31.52
N LEU A 394 -16.15 -4.79 30.57
CA LEU A 394 -17.50 -4.26 30.69
C LEU A 394 -18.56 -5.36 30.42
N PRO A 395 -19.55 -5.53 31.31
CA PRO A 395 -20.50 -6.64 31.26
C PRO A 395 -21.57 -6.51 30.16
N SER A 396 -21.53 -5.45 29.34
CA SER A 396 -22.49 -5.22 28.24
C SER A 396 -21.83 -4.54 27.02
N LEU A 397 -20.53 -4.72 26.82
CA LEU A 397 -19.82 -4.05 25.73
C LEU A 397 -20.41 -4.35 24.33
N VAL A 398 -20.67 -5.62 24.02
CA VAL A 398 -21.20 -6.04 22.73
C VAL A 398 -22.64 -5.53 22.53
N PRO A 399 -23.59 -5.72 23.48
CA PRO A 399 -24.91 -5.09 23.43
C PRO A 399 -24.89 -3.56 23.24
N LEU A 400 -23.99 -2.85 23.93
CA LEU A 400 -23.85 -1.41 23.76
C LEU A 400 -23.31 -1.04 22.38
N SER A 401 -22.36 -1.83 21.88
CA SER A 401 -21.83 -1.65 20.52
C SER A 401 -22.95 -1.81 19.48
N VAL A 402 -23.81 -2.82 19.64
CA VAL A 402 -25.00 -3.02 18.79
C VAL A 402 -25.88 -1.77 18.75
N SER A 403 -26.09 -1.13 19.91
CA SER A 403 -26.94 0.08 20.02
C SER A 403 -26.34 1.33 19.37
N PHE A 404 -25.00 1.43 19.32
CA PHE A 404 -24.27 2.64 18.88
C PHE A 404 -23.40 2.44 17.64
N PHE A 405 -23.63 1.39 16.85
CA PHE A 405 -22.78 1.09 15.70
C PHE A 405 -22.88 2.16 14.60
N HIS A 406 -24.02 2.87 14.51
CA HIS A 406 -24.28 3.92 13.53
C HIS A 406 -23.43 5.19 13.70
N LEU A 407 -22.77 5.40 14.85
CA LEU A 407 -21.99 6.62 15.10
C LEU A 407 -20.60 6.55 14.42
N ALA A 408 -20.37 7.25 13.31
CA ALA A 408 -19.07 7.20 12.63
C ALA A 408 -17.93 7.87 13.43
N ALA A 409 -16.78 7.19 13.59
CA ALA A 409 -15.44 7.79 13.83
C ALA A 409 -14.35 6.70 14.02
N SER A 410 -14.03 5.93 12.98
CA SER A 410 -12.90 4.99 13.03
C SER A 410 -11.70 5.54 12.28
N LEU A 411 -10.57 5.73 12.99
CA LEU A 411 -9.31 6.19 12.39
C LEU A 411 -8.28 5.06 12.28
N MET A 412 -8.34 4.04 13.15
CA MET A 412 -7.38 2.95 13.20
C MET A 412 -8.05 1.62 13.57
N ILE A 413 -7.72 0.57 12.83
CA ILE A 413 -8.22 -0.79 13.02
C ILE A 413 -7.01 -1.73 13.13
N SER A 414 -7.03 -2.61 14.14
CA SER A 414 -6.00 -3.64 14.28
C SER A 414 -6.59 -4.98 13.88
N ASP A 415 -6.12 -5.49 12.77
CA ASP A 415 -6.54 -6.80 12.24
C ASP A 415 -5.70 -7.96 12.82
N GLY A 416 -4.51 -7.64 13.33
CA GLY A 416 -3.67 -8.60 14.05
C GLY A 416 -2.85 -9.48 13.13
N ILE A 417 -2.63 -10.74 13.54
CA ILE A 417 -1.76 -11.70 12.86
C ILE A 417 -2.63 -12.58 11.97
N ASN A 418 -2.40 -12.55 10.65
CA ASN A 418 -3.21 -13.28 9.67
C ASN A 418 -3.06 -14.81 9.79
N GLU A 419 -1.90 -15.31 10.22
CA GLU A 419 -1.61 -16.74 10.44
C GLU A 419 -2.51 -17.44 11.46
N LYS A 420 -3.26 -16.67 12.26
CA LYS A 420 -4.27 -17.25 13.16
C LYS A 420 -5.45 -17.86 12.41
N TYR A 421 -5.67 -17.44 11.16
CA TYR A 421 -6.85 -17.78 10.38
C TYR A 421 -6.47 -18.37 9.02
N ILE A 422 -5.44 -17.81 8.38
CA ILE A 422 -5.02 -18.15 7.02
C ILE A 422 -3.75 -19.01 7.08
N PRO A 423 -3.72 -20.20 6.46
CA PRO A 423 -2.54 -21.06 6.46
C PRO A 423 -1.41 -20.45 5.61
N GLN A 424 -0.16 -20.57 6.09
CA GLN A 424 1.03 -20.17 5.33
C GLN A 424 1.32 -21.14 4.17
N GLU A 425 1.11 -22.43 4.42
CA GLU A 425 1.26 -23.52 3.48
C GLU A 425 0.00 -24.39 3.52
N VAL A 426 -0.48 -24.81 2.35
CA VAL A 426 -1.59 -25.75 2.23
C VAL A 426 -1.03 -27.11 1.83
N LYS A 427 -1.44 -28.16 2.55
CA LYS A 427 -0.94 -29.51 2.37
C LYS A 427 -2.07 -30.49 2.04
N SER A 428 -1.75 -31.49 1.22
CA SER A 428 -2.56 -32.69 0.95
C SER A 428 -1.76 -33.89 1.40
N GLU A 429 -2.29 -34.71 2.31
CA GLU A 429 -1.63 -35.93 2.81
C GLU A 429 -0.18 -35.73 3.29
N ASN A 430 0.10 -34.56 3.87
CA ASN A 430 1.41 -34.04 4.33
C ASN A 430 2.35 -33.51 3.25
N GLU A 431 2.00 -33.58 1.97
CA GLU A 431 2.73 -32.91 0.89
C GLU A 431 2.18 -31.50 0.68
N GLU A 432 3.07 -30.52 0.54
CA GLU A 432 2.66 -29.14 0.31
C GLU A 432 2.19 -28.94 -1.14
N VAL A 433 0.95 -28.48 -1.29
CA VAL A 433 0.28 -28.23 -2.57
C VAL A 433 0.60 -26.84 -3.07
N PHE A 434 0.50 -25.84 -2.18
CA PHE A 434 0.87 -24.46 -2.50
C PHE A 434 1.24 -23.66 -1.25
N THR A 435 2.01 -22.60 -1.48
CA THR A 435 2.41 -21.64 -0.46
C THR A 435 1.67 -20.33 -0.65
N VAL A 436 1.16 -19.75 0.43
CA VAL A 436 0.64 -18.38 0.48
C VAL A 436 1.82 -17.43 0.75
N GLN A 437 2.20 -16.65 -0.26
CA GLN A 437 3.37 -15.79 -0.24
C GLN A 437 3.08 -14.48 0.48
N ASP A 438 1.98 -13.81 0.14
CA ASP A 438 1.55 -12.54 0.74
C ASP A 438 0.03 -12.52 0.95
N ILE A 439 -0.40 -11.72 1.92
CA ILE A 439 -1.81 -11.44 2.21
C ILE A 439 -1.95 -9.94 2.41
N ARG A 440 -2.93 -9.34 1.74
CA ARG A 440 -3.30 -7.93 1.89
C ARG A 440 -4.78 -7.81 2.21
N PHE A 441 -5.10 -7.01 3.23
CA PHE A 441 -6.47 -6.68 3.56
C PHE A 441 -6.79 -5.19 3.35
N PHE A 442 -7.89 -4.92 2.66
CA PHE A 442 -8.38 -3.57 2.43
C PHE A 442 -9.91 -3.51 2.32
N THR A 443 -10.43 -2.29 2.35
CA THR A 443 -11.87 -2.05 2.41
C THR A 443 -12.23 -0.85 1.54
N ASN A 444 -13.33 -0.93 0.82
CA ASN A 444 -13.85 0.22 0.09
C ASN A 444 -14.30 1.32 1.06
N MET A 445 -13.68 2.50 0.99
CA MET A 445 -14.04 3.65 1.80
C MET A 445 -14.76 4.68 0.94
N TYR A 446 -16.00 5.03 1.28
CA TYR A 446 -16.77 6.12 0.65
C TYR A 446 -17.08 7.24 1.64
N LEU A 447 -16.91 7.00 2.94
CA LEU A 447 -17.01 8.04 3.96
C LEU A 447 -15.77 8.91 3.93
N ASN A 448 -15.91 10.13 4.41
CA ASN A 448 -14.87 11.17 4.48
C ASN A 448 -13.84 10.94 5.60
N LEU A 449 -13.39 9.69 5.75
CA LEU A 449 -12.49 9.24 6.78
C LEU A 449 -11.21 8.66 6.17
N LEU A 450 -10.11 8.80 6.90
CA LEU A 450 -8.87 8.05 6.69
C LEU A 450 -8.89 6.83 7.62
N VAL A 451 -8.96 5.62 7.08
CA VAL A 451 -9.02 4.39 7.86
C VAL A 451 -7.73 3.59 7.72
N PHE A 452 -6.93 3.63 8.78
CA PHE A 452 -5.72 2.83 8.89
C PHE A 452 -6.03 1.41 9.36
N ARG A 453 -5.37 0.42 8.76
CA ARG A 453 -5.41 -0.97 9.21
C ARG A 453 -4.01 -1.50 9.43
N LEU A 454 -3.78 -2.14 10.57
CA LEU A 454 -2.51 -2.76 10.92
C LEU A 454 -2.67 -4.28 11.03
N GLU A 455 -1.90 -4.98 10.23
CA GLU A 455 -1.85 -6.45 10.19
C GLU A 455 -0.41 -6.97 10.14
N SER A 456 -0.27 -8.29 10.30
CA SER A 456 0.99 -8.99 10.12
C SER A 456 0.83 -10.27 9.31
N TRP A 457 1.84 -10.56 8.50
CA TRP A 457 2.00 -11.82 7.78
C TRP A 457 3.49 -12.16 7.63
N ARG A 458 3.85 -13.41 7.88
CA ARG A 458 5.21 -13.97 7.91
C ARG A 458 6.17 -13.11 8.73
N GLY A 459 5.71 -12.62 9.89
CA GLY A 459 6.47 -11.75 10.80
C GLY A 459 6.67 -10.31 10.30
N ARG A 460 6.14 -9.97 9.12
CA ARG A 460 6.17 -8.62 8.56
C ARG A 460 4.91 -7.86 8.98
N LEU A 461 5.05 -6.61 9.40
CA LEU A 461 3.92 -5.71 9.63
C LEU A 461 3.55 -4.97 8.34
N THR A 462 2.25 -4.76 8.15
CA THR A 462 1.71 -3.96 7.06
C THR A 462 0.70 -2.96 7.61
N LEU A 463 0.83 -1.70 7.19
CA LEU A 463 -0.21 -0.69 7.30
C LEU A 463 -0.91 -0.54 5.95
N SER A 464 -2.24 -0.49 5.97
CA SER A 464 -3.02 0.00 4.84
C SER A 464 -3.80 1.25 5.23
N LEU A 465 -3.86 2.22 4.32
CA LEU A 465 -4.70 3.40 4.43
C LEU A 465 -5.81 3.31 3.39
N ASN A 466 -7.05 3.21 3.85
CA ASN A 466 -8.25 3.21 3.01
C ASN A 466 -8.89 4.59 3.09
N TYR A 467 -9.13 5.20 1.93
CA TYR A 467 -9.67 6.55 1.80
C TYR A 467 -10.48 6.66 0.51
N ASN A 468 -11.01 7.85 0.23
CA ASN A 468 -11.57 8.15 -1.08
C ASN A 468 -10.94 9.40 -1.70
N ASP A 469 -10.76 9.35 -3.01
CA ASP A 469 -10.09 10.40 -3.79
C ASP A 469 -10.90 11.70 -3.93
N GLY A 470 -12.21 11.67 -3.61
CA GLY A 470 -13.06 12.85 -3.55
C GLY A 470 -12.82 13.71 -2.29
N ASN A 471 -12.30 13.12 -1.21
CA ASN A 471 -12.07 13.81 0.06
C ASN A 471 -10.59 14.09 0.36
N TYR A 472 -9.69 13.26 -0.18
CA TYR A 472 -8.24 13.37 -0.01
C TYR A 472 -7.54 13.04 -1.31
N THR A 473 -6.56 13.83 -1.74
CA THR A 473 -5.73 13.44 -2.88
C THR A 473 -4.81 12.28 -2.50
N GLU A 474 -4.31 11.56 -3.50
CA GLU A 474 -3.33 10.48 -3.27
C GLU A 474 -2.08 10.98 -2.53
N VAL A 475 -1.58 12.16 -2.89
CA VAL A 475 -0.44 12.80 -2.23
C VAL A 475 -0.75 13.12 -0.76
N GLU A 476 -1.93 13.66 -0.45
CA GLU A 476 -2.35 13.94 0.93
C GLU A 476 -2.44 12.66 1.76
N ALA A 477 -3.08 11.62 1.21
CA ALA A 477 -3.20 10.32 1.86
C ALA A 477 -1.82 9.65 2.07
N ALA A 478 -0.95 9.67 1.06
CA ALA A 478 0.40 9.12 1.13
C ALA A 478 1.26 9.82 2.20
N ASN A 479 1.20 11.16 2.27
CA ASN A 479 1.89 11.93 3.30
C ASN A 479 1.40 11.57 4.71
N PHE A 480 0.09 11.40 4.88
CA PHE A 480 -0.48 10.99 6.17
C PHE A 480 -0.02 9.59 6.56
N LEU A 481 -0.05 8.63 5.64
CA LEU A 481 0.46 7.27 5.87
C LEU A 481 1.95 7.29 6.24
N GLN A 482 2.76 8.07 5.53
CA GLN A 482 4.19 8.17 5.80
C GLN A 482 4.45 8.78 7.19
N ASP A 483 3.65 9.75 7.63
CA ASP A 483 3.76 10.29 8.98
C ASP A 483 3.43 9.25 10.05
N VAL A 484 2.40 8.43 9.86
CA VAL A 484 2.09 7.31 10.77
C VAL A 484 3.26 6.33 10.83
N VAL A 485 3.84 5.96 9.68
CA VAL A 485 5.02 5.09 9.58
C VAL A 485 6.21 5.69 10.35
N ASN A 486 6.51 6.97 10.12
CA ASN A 486 7.61 7.68 10.78
C ASN A 486 7.42 7.70 12.30
N PHE A 487 6.20 7.95 12.79
CA PHE A 487 5.90 7.91 14.22
C PHE A 487 5.99 6.51 14.81
N MET A 488 5.59 5.46 14.09
CA MET A 488 5.80 4.09 14.55
C MET A 488 7.31 3.76 14.66
N LEU A 489 8.10 4.11 13.65
CA LEU A 489 9.55 3.89 13.65
C LEU A 489 10.29 4.72 14.70
N ALA A 490 9.74 5.88 15.09
CA ALA A 490 10.33 6.77 16.08
C ALA A 490 10.54 6.11 17.47
N ILE A 491 9.81 5.03 17.78
CA ILE A 491 9.99 4.28 19.02
C ILE A 491 11.36 3.58 19.10
N LEU A 492 12.00 3.34 17.96
CA LEU A 492 13.28 2.64 17.89
C LEU A 492 14.40 3.53 18.49
N PRO A 493 15.36 2.95 19.23
CA PRO A 493 16.50 3.70 19.73
C PRO A 493 17.32 4.30 18.58
N LEU A 494 17.61 5.61 18.65
CA LEU A 494 18.62 6.27 17.80
C LEU A 494 20.01 5.57 17.86
N HIS A 495 20.26 4.76 18.89
CA HIS A 495 21.56 4.11 19.17
C HIS A 495 21.64 2.60 18.85
N ALA A 496 20.57 1.95 18.38
CA ALA A 496 20.59 0.50 18.12
C ALA A 496 21.13 0.11 16.72
N MET A 497 21.61 1.07 15.92
CA MET A 497 22.45 0.80 14.74
C MET A 497 23.96 0.93 15.02
N ARG A 498 24.38 1.24 16.26
CA ARG A 498 25.81 1.40 16.62
C ARG A 498 26.45 0.19 17.31
N PHE A 499 25.68 -0.76 17.84
CA PHE A 499 26.21 -1.93 18.56
C PHE A 499 26.50 -3.13 17.65
N LYS A 500 27.42 -2.96 16.69
CA LYS A 500 28.21 -4.06 16.13
C LYS A 500 29.66 -3.68 15.73
N LEU A 501 30.09 -2.45 16.02
CA LEU A 501 31.45 -1.96 15.72
C LEU A 501 32.33 -1.73 16.97
N GLN A 502 31.81 -1.95 18.18
CA GLN A 502 32.48 -1.54 19.41
C GLN A 502 33.15 -2.68 20.21
N LYS A 503 33.55 -3.77 19.52
CA LYS A 503 34.45 -4.80 20.09
C LYS A 503 35.87 -4.79 19.51
N SER A 504 36.24 -3.79 18.70
CA SER A 504 37.58 -3.71 18.09
C SER A 504 38.31 -2.38 18.31
N ALA A 505 37.94 -1.58 19.33
CA ALA A 505 38.63 -0.32 19.60
C ALA A 505 38.67 0.01 21.09
N THR A 506 39.46 -0.75 21.84
CA THR A 506 40.12 -0.25 23.05
C THR A 506 41.47 0.36 22.63
N SER A 507 41.48 1.63 22.25
CA SER A 507 42.54 2.58 22.60
C SER A 507 42.11 4.00 22.24
N LEU A 508 42.66 4.95 23.01
CA LEU A 508 42.68 6.39 22.79
C LEU A 508 41.50 7.21 23.33
N SER A 509 41.79 7.72 24.51
CA SER A 509 41.15 8.70 25.35
C SER A 509 41.19 10.13 24.80
N SER A 510 40.29 10.94 25.38
CA SER A 510 40.36 12.40 25.62
C SER A 510 40.11 13.36 24.44
N LEU A 511 38.97 14.05 24.45
CA LEU A 511 38.85 15.45 24.88
C LEU A 511 37.38 15.92 24.91
N LYS A 512 37.15 16.99 25.67
CA LYS A 512 35.91 17.42 26.36
C LYS A 512 35.13 18.53 25.61
N HIS A 513 33.84 18.67 25.99
CA HIS A 513 33.02 19.91 26.08
C HIS A 513 32.69 20.66 24.76
N THR A 514 31.49 21.21 24.43
CA THR A 514 30.22 21.56 25.12
C THR A 514 29.14 21.85 24.03
N ALA A 515 27.84 21.65 24.36
CA ALA A 515 26.62 22.45 24.05
C ALA A 515 26.53 23.30 22.74
N VAL A 516 25.42 23.46 22.00
CA VAL A 516 23.97 23.24 22.21
C VAL A 516 23.22 23.53 20.88
N ARG A 517 22.13 22.77 20.63
CA ARG A 517 20.90 23.06 19.85
C ARG A 517 20.97 23.80 18.50
N ASN A 518 20.56 23.13 17.43
CA ASN A 518 19.22 23.24 16.80
C ASN A 518 19.15 22.35 15.55
N ILE A 519 17.92 22.05 15.10
CA ILE A 519 17.46 21.64 13.76
C ILE A 519 16.71 20.29 13.74
N GLY A 520 15.47 20.40 13.23
CA GLY A 520 14.48 19.36 12.99
C GLY A 520 14.66 18.62 11.65
N PRO A 521 13.69 17.76 11.29
CA PRO A 521 13.99 16.52 10.60
C PRO A 521 13.77 16.61 9.08
N CYS A 522 14.76 16.13 8.33
CA CYS A 522 14.75 16.02 6.89
C CYS A 522 15.21 14.62 6.49
N TRP A 523 14.29 13.66 6.35
CA TRP A 523 14.66 12.31 5.89
C TRP A 523 13.58 11.71 5.00
N HIS A 524 13.88 11.70 3.70
CA HIS A 524 13.22 10.91 2.66
C HIS A 524 14.26 10.06 1.88
N ASN A 525 15.26 9.48 2.57
CA ASN A 525 16.08 8.39 1.98
C ASN A 525 16.33 7.27 2.98
N ALA A 526 15.60 6.18 2.80
CA ALA A 526 15.95 4.91 3.41
C ALA A 526 15.42 3.72 2.59
N LEU A 527 15.44 3.81 1.25
CA LEU A 527 15.06 2.68 0.39
C LEU A 527 16.11 2.26 -0.66
N ILE A 528 17.29 2.88 -0.68
CA ILE A 528 18.38 2.45 -1.61
C ILE A 528 19.56 1.79 -0.89
N SER A 529 19.59 1.80 0.45
CA SER A 529 20.72 1.24 1.22
C SER A 529 20.67 -0.28 1.45
N LYS A 530 19.58 -1.00 1.15
CA LYS A 530 19.40 -2.39 1.63
C LYS A 530 19.59 -3.48 0.57
N ALA A 531 19.97 -3.15 -0.66
CA ALA A 531 20.28 -4.13 -1.71
C ALA A 531 21.79 -4.43 -1.88
N MET A 532 22.68 -3.79 -1.12
CA MET A 532 24.13 -3.98 -1.26
C MET A 532 24.78 -4.23 0.10
N THR A 533 24.70 -5.46 0.60
CA THR A 533 25.55 -5.89 1.72
C THR A 533 26.17 -7.24 1.42
N SER A 534 27.23 -7.20 0.61
CA SER A 534 28.40 -8.04 0.81
C SER A 534 29.63 -7.12 0.76
N ASN A 535 30.29 -6.97 1.90
CA ASN A 535 31.40 -6.06 2.26
C ASN A 535 31.06 -4.58 2.57
N PRO A 536 31.56 -4.03 3.71
CA PRO A 536 31.42 -2.63 4.05
C PRO A 536 32.42 -1.80 3.25
N GLU A 537 32.00 -1.21 2.14
CA GLU A 537 32.75 -0.11 1.54
C GLU A 537 32.64 1.13 2.43
N GLN A 538 33.80 1.73 2.75
CA GLN A 538 33.89 3.01 3.45
C GLN A 538 33.07 4.06 2.69
N LEU A 539 32.27 4.85 3.41
CA LEU A 539 31.68 6.06 2.84
C LEU A 539 32.83 6.91 2.27
N PRO A 540 32.73 7.37 1.01
CA PRO A 540 33.73 8.26 0.43
C PRO A 540 33.84 9.53 1.29
N ASP A 541 35.06 10.05 1.43
CA ASP A 541 35.35 11.22 2.26
C ASP A 541 34.54 12.43 1.76
N ASP A 542 33.73 13.03 2.63
CA ASP A 542 32.69 14.00 2.28
C ASP A 542 33.25 15.25 1.56
N GLY A 543 34.56 15.53 1.69
CA GLY A 543 35.24 16.64 1.00
C GLY A 543 35.66 16.38 -0.45
N THR A 544 35.33 15.22 -1.05
CA THR A 544 35.89 14.82 -2.37
C THR A 544 34.93 14.95 -3.56
N PHE A 545 33.64 15.18 -3.34
CA PHE A 545 32.65 15.31 -4.42
C PHE A 545 31.50 16.26 -4.06
N SER A 546 30.71 16.63 -5.07
CA SER A 546 29.49 17.45 -4.93
C SER A 546 28.32 16.75 -5.59
N LEU A 547 27.10 17.08 -5.17
CA LEU A 547 25.88 16.61 -5.83
C LEU A 547 25.66 17.40 -7.09
N ILE A 548 25.22 16.74 -8.15
CA ILE A 548 24.94 17.43 -9.41
C ILE A 548 23.57 17.10 -9.98
N SER A 549 23.01 18.05 -10.69
CA SER A 549 21.78 17.87 -11.47
C SER A 549 21.92 18.61 -12.77
N SER A 550 21.61 17.97 -13.91
CA SER A 550 21.68 18.62 -15.21
C SER A 550 20.32 18.64 -15.88
N LEU A 551 19.87 19.83 -16.27
CA LEU A 551 18.55 20.06 -16.86
C LEU A 551 18.59 21.05 -18.03
N ARG A 552 17.52 21.07 -18.83
CA ARG A 552 17.27 22.10 -19.83
C ARG A 552 16.35 23.18 -19.27
N PHE A 553 16.79 24.43 -19.40
CA PHE A 553 15.92 25.59 -19.37
C PHE A 553 15.59 25.98 -20.80
N ASP A 554 14.32 26.25 -21.09
CA ASP A 554 13.87 26.72 -22.39
C ASP A 554 12.57 27.52 -22.23
N PRO A 555 12.50 28.78 -22.72
CA PRO A 555 11.27 29.57 -22.63
C PRO A 555 10.09 28.95 -23.38
N ASP A 556 10.34 28.08 -24.37
CA ASP A 556 9.29 27.44 -25.16
C ASP A 556 8.80 26.11 -24.54
N LEU A 557 9.43 25.63 -23.46
CA LEU A 557 9.02 24.38 -22.77
C LEU A 557 7.56 24.39 -22.30
N PRO A 558 7.02 25.45 -21.67
CA PRO A 558 5.62 25.49 -21.23
C PRO A 558 4.63 25.31 -22.39
N SER A 559 4.90 25.98 -23.52
CA SER A 559 4.11 25.86 -24.75
C SER A 559 4.22 24.45 -25.34
N ALA A 560 5.43 23.89 -25.38
CA ALA A 560 5.66 22.54 -25.87
C ALA A 560 5.02 21.47 -24.97
N ALA A 561 5.03 21.65 -23.64
CA ALA A 561 4.37 20.77 -22.68
C ALA A 561 2.86 20.78 -22.89
N SER A 562 2.29 21.97 -23.09
CA SER A 562 0.87 22.14 -23.41
C SER A 562 0.48 21.45 -24.72
N LEU A 563 1.37 21.41 -25.71
CA LEU A 563 1.13 20.80 -27.01
C LEU A 563 1.32 19.28 -27.01
N TYR A 564 2.39 18.78 -26.40
CA TYR A 564 2.82 17.38 -26.54
C TYR A 564 2.51 16.51 -25.31
N ALA A 565 2.25 17.10 -24.14
CA ALA A 565 2.19 16.38 -22.88
C ALA A 565 1.17 16.97 -21.89
N LYS A 566 0.08 17.58 -22.40
CA LYS A 566 -0.90 18.32 -21.61
C LYS A 566 -1.38 17.57 -20.37
N ASP A 567 -1.70 16.28 -20.53
CA ASP A 567 -2.24 15.45 -19.45
C ASP A 567 -1.19 14.56 -18.80
N SER A 568 0.02 14.51 -19.38
CA SER A 568 1.07 13.56 -19.00
C SER A 568 2.35 14.23 -18.51
N TYR A 569 2.40 15.54 -18.31
CA TYR A 569 3.56 16.25 -17.77
C TYR A 569 3.34 16.62 -16.29
N PRO A 570 4.32 16.39 -15.40
CA PRO A 570 4.18 16.69 -13.98
C PRO A 570 4.18 18.19 -13.70
N GLU A 571 3.52 18.59 -12.62
CA GLU A 571 3.56 19.98 -12.14
C GLU A 571 4.96 20.37 -11.64
N PRO A 572 5.38 21.64 -11.81
CA PRO A 572 4.67 22.75 -12.47
C PRO A 572 4.74 22.68 -14.01
N ARG A 573 3.59 22.68 -14.67
CA ARG A 573 3.49 22.56 -16.15
C ARG A 573 3.88 23.83 -16.91
N ASP A 574 3.83 24.97 -16.24
CA ASP A 574 4.20 26.29 -16.77
C ASP A 574 5.68 26.63 -16.57
N SER A 575 6.47 25.71 -16.01
CA SER A 575 7.88 25.95 -15.75
C SER A 575 8.73 25.91 -17.03
N PRO A 576 9.61 26.89 -17.25
CA PRO A 576 10.61 26.84 -18.32
C PRO A 576 11.76 25.87 -17.99
N TYR A 577 11.72 25.20 -16.83
CA TYR A 577 12.70 24.21 -16.42
C TYR A 577 12.14 22.80 -16.58
N TYR A 578 12.81 22.00 -17.41
CA TYR A 578 12.38 20.62 -17.62
C TYR A 578 12.44 19.81 -16.31
N LEU A 579 11.32 19.21 -15.91
CA LEU A 579 11.14 18.38 -14.70
C LEU A 579 11.70 19.01 -13.40
N LEU A 580 11.53 20.33 -13.21
CA LEU A 580 12.14 21.09 -12.11
C LEU A 580 12.00 20.42 -10.73
N ARG A 581 10.78 19.99 -10.38
CA ARG A 581 10.49 19.31 -9.11
C ARG A 581 11.33 18.04 -8.95
N HIS A 582 11.40 17.21 -9.99
CA HIS A 582 12.17 15.97 -9.94
C HIS A 582 13.67 16.24 -9.78
N HIS A 583 14.17 17.35 -10.35
CA HIS A 583 15.57 17.76 -10.17
C HIS A 583 15.87 18.20 -8.73
N GLN A 584 14.97 18.96 -8.10
CA GLN A 584 15.06 19.34 -6.70
C GLN A 584 15.00 18.10 -5.79
N ASP A 585 14.00 17.25 -6.01
CA ASP A 585 13.78 16.05 -5.21
C ASP A 585 14.97 15.08 -5.30
N ARG A 586 15.57 14.91 -6.49
CA ARG A 586 16.78 14.10 -6.64
C ARG A 586 17.97 14.65 -5.86
N LEU A 587 18.20 15.97 -5.92
CA LEU A 587 19.29 16.60 -5.17
C LEU A 587 19.05 16.46 -3.66
N LEU A 588 17.81 16.70 -3.21
CA LEU A 588 17.41 16.55 -1.82
C LEU A 588 17.58 15.10 -1.35
N GLN A 589 17.23 14.15 -2.21
CA GLN A 589 17.43 12.73 -1.95
C GLN A 589 18.92 12.42 -1.76
N ALA A 590 19.78 12.88 -2.67
CA ALA A 590 21.22 12.65 -2.53
C ALA A 590 21.81 13.32 -1.26
N ALA A 591 21.49 14.59 -1.01
CA ALA A 591 22.00 15.34 0.14
C ALA A 591 21.60 14.71 1.47
N THR A 592 20.36 14.23 1.53
CA THR A 592 19.89 13.48 2.68
C THR A 592 20.65 12.15 2.79
N ASN A 593 20.79 11.36 1.72
CA ASN A 593 21.54 10.09 1.78
C ASN A 593 22.99 10.24 2.29
N PHE A 594 23.72 11.25 1.80
CA PHE A 594 25.09 11.55 2.23
C PHE A 594 25.16 12.32 3.55
N LYS A 595 24.03 12.64 4.19
CA LYS A 595 23.94 13.34 5.48
C LYS A 595 24.56 14.75 5.42
N TRP A 596 24.21 15.55 4.41
CA TRP A 596 24.64 16.94 4.23
C TRP A 596 23.53 17.91 4.69
N PRO A 597 23.40 18.21 5.99
CA PRO A 597 22.23 18.90 6.52
C PRO A 597 22.05 20.33 5.97
N GLN A 598 23.14 21.02 5.62
CA GLN A 598 23.08 22.35 5.02
C GLN A 598 22.51 22.30 3.60
N ALA A 599 23.03 21.39 2.77
CA ALA A 599 22.48 21.13 1.44
C ALA A 599 21.00 20.74 1.51
N VAL A 600 20.63 19.88 2.46
CA VAL A 600 19.23 19.49 2.70
C VAL A 600 18.36 20.70 3.04
N ALA A 601 18.81 21.60 3.93
CA ALA A 601 18.04 22.79 4.31
C ALA A 601 17.78 23.73 3.11
N ILE A 602 18.76 23.88 2.21
CA ILE A 602 18.59 24.68 0.99
C ILE A 602 17.66 23.98 -0.01
N LEU A 603 17.82 22.67 -0.20
CA LEU A 603 17.07 21.91 -1.20
C LEU A 603 15.61 21.64 -0.79
N GLN A 604 15.24 21.81 0.47
CA GLN A 604 13.86 21.70 0.96
C GLN A 604 13.03 22.97 0.82
N GLN A 605 13.62 24.07 0.38
CA GLN A 605 12.88 25.30 0.15
C GLN A 605 11.75 25.10 -0.88
N PRO A 606 10.68 25.91 -0.86
CA PRO A 606 9.64 25.86 -1.87
C PRO A 606 10.19 25.89 -3.29
N LEU A 607 9.51 25.21 -4.21
CA LEU A 607 10.00 25.04 -5.59
C LEU A 607 10.24 26.38 -6.29
N ASP A 608 9.43 27.39 -6.00
CA ASP A 608 9.57 28.75 -6.56
C ASP A 608 10.85 29.42 -6.06
N ALA A 609 11.22 29.25 -4.79
CA ALA A 609 12.48 29.77 -4.25
C ALA A 609 13.70 29.06 -4.87
N PHE A 610 13.57 27.75 -5.15
CA PHE A 610 14.59 27.03 -5.90
C PHE A 610 14.70 27.54 -7.34
N ALA A 611 13.57 27.77 -8.02
CA ALA A 611 13.53 28.36 -9.36
C ALA A 611 14.16 29.76 -9.37
N GLU A 612 13.79 30.64 -8.44
CA GLU A 612 14.36 31.98 -8.28
C GLU A 612 15.88 31.93 -8.07
N THR A 613 16.38 30.95 -7.33
CA THR A 613 17.82 30.73 -7.16
C THR A 613 18.47 30.41 -8.51
N LEU A 614 17.88 29.50 -9.30
CA LEU A 614 18.37 29.14 -10.64
C LEU A 614 18.27 30.32 -11.61
N ASP A 615 17.23 31.14 -11.51
CA ASP A 615 17.00 32.31 -12.35
C ASP A 615 18.20 33.29 -12.29
N THR A 616 18.84 33.44 -11.12
CA THR A 616 19.98 34.36 -10.95
C THR A 616 21.23 33.98 -11.77
N PHE A 617 21.32 32.73 -12.23
CA PHE A 617 22.45 32.26 -13.03
C PHE A 617 22.21 32.34 -14.54
N ILE A 618 20.97 32.59 -14.98
CA ILE A 618 20.61 32.59 -16.41
C ILE A 618 20.89 33.98 -17.02
N PRO A 619 21.83 34.10 -17.98
CA PRO A 619 22.19 35.40 -18.54
C PRO A 619 21.07 36.04 -19.38
N ASP A 620 20.30 35.23 -20.09
CA ASP A 620 19.24 35.67 -21.00
C ASP A 620 18.11 34.64 -21.03
N ARG A 621 17.02 34.93 -20.31
CA ARG A 621 15.86 34.03 -20.18
C ARG A 621 15.05 33.87 -21.46
N SER A 622 15.34 34.65 -22.52
CA SER A 622 14.71 34.48 -23.83
C SER A 622 15.37 33.38 -24.68
N LYS A 623 16.44 32.75 -24.18
CA LYS A 623 17.18 31.69 -24.85
C LYS A 623 17.17 30.39 -24.07
N ALA A 624 17.42 29.28 -24.76
CA ALA A 624 17.55 27.97 -24.16
C ALA A 624 18.95 27.75 -23.57
N TRP A 625 19.01 27.14 -22.38
CA TRP A 625 20.23 26.88 -21.64
C TRP A 625 20.28 25.46 -21.08
N ARG A 626 21.47 24.87 -21.08
CA ARG A 626 21.78 23.68 -20.28
C ARG A 626 22.33 24.16 -18.95
N LEU A 627 21.66 23.76 -17.87
CA LEU A 627 22.10 24.03 -16.51
C LEU A 627 22.74 22.77 -15.93
N ARG A 628 23.88 22.91 -15.27
CA ARG A 628 24.43 21.92 -14.35
C ARG A 628 24.47 22.55 -12.96
N ILE A 629 23.47 22.19 -12.16
CA ILE A 629 23.36 22.56 -10.76
C ILE A 629 24.35 21.71 -9.99
N VAL A 630 25.14 22.36 -9.14
CA VAL A 630 26.12 21.73 -8.25
C VAL A 630 25.79 22.18 -6.83
N VAL A 631 25.67 21.23 -5.91
CA VAL A 631 25.43 21.48 -4.49
C VAL A 631 26.54 20.79 -3.71
N ASP A 632 27.28 21.57 -2.93
CA ASP A 632 28.32 21.05 -2.05
C ASP A 632 27.78 20.65 -0.67
N THR A 633 28.68 20.24 0.23
CA THR A 633 28.31 19.75 1.56
C THR A 633 27.75 20.85 2.47
N GLU A 634 28.20 22.08 2.24
CA GLU A 634 27.83 23.31 2.91
C GLU A 634 26.50 23.89 2.40
N GLY A 635 25.91 23.26 1.38
CA GLY A 635 24.66 23.68 0.75
C GLY A 635 24.81 24.88 -0.17
N GLN A 636 26.02 25.24 -0.58
CA GLN A 636 26.23 26.24 -1.61
C GLN A 636 25.73 25.69 -2.94
N VAL A 637 24.81 26.43 -3.57
CA VAL A 637 24.32 26.14 -4.91
C VAL A 637 25.12 26.96 -5.91
N THR A 638 25.78 26.28 -6.84
CA THR A 638 26.37 26.89 -8.03
C THR A 638 25.75 26.27 -9.28
N VAL A 639 25.71 27.02 -10.37
CA VAL A 639 25.13 26.52 -11.63
C VAL A 639 26.07 26.84 -12.77
N ASP A 640 26.60 25.80 -13.42
CA ASP A 640 27.28 25.98 -14.71
C ASP A 640 26.20 26.13 -15.79
N VAL A 641 26.23 27.25 -16.50
CA VAL A 641 25.25 27.60 -17.52
C VAL A 641 25.92 27.62 -18.89
N HIS A 642 25.41 26.80 -19.81
CA HIS A 642 25.91 26.70 -21.17
C HIS A 642 24.77 26.88 -22.18
N PRO A 643 24.98 27.55 -23.33
CA PRO A 643 23.97 27.62 -24.37
C PRO A 643 23.46 26.22 -24.74
N ALA A 644 22.14 26.02 -24.75
CA ALA A 644 21.59 24.75 -25.17
C ALA A 644 21.76 24.60 -26.69
N THR A 645 22.17 23.41 -27.14
CA THR A 645 22.13 23.07 -28.56
C THR A 645 20.68 23.08 -29.04
N ALA A 646 20.44 23.59 -30.25
CA ALA A 646 19.12 23.49 -30.89
C ALA A 646 18.68 22.02 -30.90
N TRP A 647 17.54 21.74 -30.28
CA TRP A 647 17.11 20.38 -30.00
C TRP A 647 15.58 20.28 -29.99
N PRO A 648 14.98 19.28 -30.67
CA PRO A 648 13.53 19.16 -30.78
C PRO A 648 12.88 19.04 -29.39
N LEU A 649 12.04 20.01 -29.02
CA LEU A 649 11.38 20.02 -27.71
C LEU A 649 10.42 18.84 -27.53
N ARG A 650 9.94 18.24 -28.62
CA ARG A 650 9.16 17.00 -28.57
C ARG A 650 9.87 15.88 -27.82
N CYS A 651 11.20 15.78 -27.95
CA CYS A 651 12.00 14.78 -27.24
C CYS A 651 11.89 14.92 -25.71
N MET A 652 11.54 16.10 -25.19
CA MET A 652 11.43 16.31 -23.74
C MET A 652 10.24 15.53 -23.14
N PHE A 653 9.30 15.06 -23.93
CA PHE A 653 8.07 14.43 -23.42
C PHE A 653 8.04 12.93 -23.69
N LEU A 654 7.11 12.22 -23.05
CA LEU A 654 6.95 10.78 -23.28
C LEU A 654 6.65 10.54 -24.76
N PRO A 655 7.41 9.68 -25.43
CA PRO A 655 7.22 9.46 -26.86
C PRO A 655 5.97 8.63 -27.12
N THR A 656 5.38 8.82 -28.29
CA THR A 656 4.25 7.97 -28.73
C THR A 656 4.77 6.67 -29.34
N SER A 657 5.88 6.73 -30.08
CA SER A 657 6.54 5.55 -30.66
C SER A 657 8.04 5.79 -30.88
N PHE A 658 8.79 4.73 -31.18
CA PHE A 658 10.21 4.84 -31.54
C PHE A 658 10.40 5.64 -32.84
N ASN A 659 9.60 5.34 -33.87
CA ASN A 659 9.70 5.95 -35.20
C ASN A 659 9.40 7.46 -35.15
N ASP A 660 8.48 7.85 -34.26
CA ASP A 660 8.14 9.25 -34.04
C ASP A 660 9.38 10.04 -33.57
N LEU A 661 10.12 9.54 -32.57
CA LEU A 661 11.36 10.17 -32.15
C LEU A 661 12.45 10.11 -33.22
N GLU A 662 12.59 8.98 -33.92
CA GLU A 662 13.63 8.77 -34.95
C GLU A 662 13.55 9.84 -36.05
N SER A 663 12.34 10.28 -36.40
CA SER A 663 12.11 11.30 -37.42
C SER A 663 12.52 12.73 -37.02
N LEU A 664 12.76 13.00 -35.73
CA LEU A 664 12.93 14.37 -35.21
C LEU A 664 14.34 14.95 -35.43
N SER A 665 15.34 14.12 -35.70
CA SER A 665 16.73 14.57 -35.87
C SER A 665 17.52 13.62 -36.77
N SER A 666 18.37 14.18 -37.63
CA SER A 666 19.35 13.39 -38.39
C SER A 666 20.44 12.73 -37.54
N SER A 667 20.53 13.11 -36.25
CA SER A 667 21.44 12.50 -35.27
C SER A 667 20.86 11.25 -34.59
N PHE A 668 19.62 10.88 -34.93
CA PHE A 668 18.93 9.69 -34.44
C PHE A 668 18.95 8.55 -35.48
N PRO A 669 18.89 7.28 -35.04
CA PRO A 669 19.00 6.84 -33.64
C PRO A 669 20.44 6.88 -33.12
N TRP A 670 20.59 6.95 -31.80
CA TRP A 670 21.90 6.84 -31.15
C TRP A 670 22.40 5.40 -31.14
N ARG A 671 23.72 5.21 -31.09
CA ARG A 671 24.32 3.90 -30.91
C ARG A 671 24.49 3.61 -29.43
N LEU A 672 23.90 2.52 -28.93
CA LEU A 672 24.03 2.07 -27.54
C LEU A 672 25.00 0.90 -27.48
N VAL A 673 26.17 1.09 -26.88
CA VAL A 673 27.26 0.11 -26.88
C VAL A 673 27.45 -0.45 -25.47
N VAL A 674 27.47 -1.76 -25.31
CA VAL A 674 27.71 -2.41 -24.01
C VAL A 674 29.16 -2.16 -23.57
N ASP A 675 29.33 -1.66 -22.36
CA ASP A 675 30.66 -1.50 -21.76
C ASP A 675 31.36 -2.87 -21.64
N SER A 676 32.69 -2.91 -21.75
CA SER A 676 33.44 -4.16 -21.63
C SER A 676 33.78 -4.55 -20.20
N ILE A 677 33.53 -3.66 -19.23
CA ILE A 677 33.83 -3.87 -17.82
C ILE A 677 32.57 -3.62 -16.99
N ALA A 678 32.22 -4.58 -16.12
CA ALA A 678 31.12 -4.43 -15.18
C ALA A 678 31.39 -3.29 -14.19
N THR A 679 30.35 -2.53 -13.87
CA THR A 679 30.40 -1.45 -12.87
C THR A 679 29.75 -1.95 -11.58
N ALA A 680 30.50 -1.96 -10.48
CA ALA A 680 29.94 -2.29 -9.17
C ALA A 680 28.91 -1.22 -8.75
N PRO A 681 27.66 -1.61 -8.46
CA PRO A 681 26.68 -0.68 -7.95
C PRO A 681 27.14 -0.07 -6.61
N SER A 682 26.92 1.23 -6.43
CA SER A 682 27.27 1.95 -5.20
C SER A 682 26.39 3.19 -5.01
N GLN A 683 26.61 3.95 -3.93
CA GLN A 683 25.95 5.25 -3.77
C GLN A 683 26.37 6.25 -4.88
N LEU A 684 27.58 6.13 -5.43
CA LEU A 684 28.08 7.00 -6.50
C LEU A 684 27.49 6.66 -7.87
N THR A 685 26.96 5.45 -8.06
CA THR A 685 26.14 5.09 -9.23
C THR A 685 24.66 5.40 -9.01
N THR A 686 24.21 5.43 -7.74
CA THR A 686 22.81 5.71 -7.38
C THR A 686 22.47 7.20 -7.49
N TYR A 687 23.33 8.05 -6.93
CA TYR A 687 23.12 9.48 -6.88
C TYR A 687 24.06 10.18 -7.86
N LYS A 688 23.56 11.18 -8.57
CA LYS A 688 24.36 11.92 -9.53
C LYS A 688 25.33 12.85 -8.78
N THR A 689 26.62 12.53 -8.83
CA THR A 689 27.69 13.31 -8.18
C THR A 689 28.74 13.78 -9.19
N THR A 690 29.72 14.56 -8.74
CA THR A 690 30.93 14.88 -9.52
C THR A 690 31.92 13.73 -9.61
N ALA A 691 31.80 12.68 -8.78
CA ALA A 691 32.62 11.48 -8.85
C ALA A 691 32.15 10.58 -10.00
N ARG A 692 32.74 10.78 -11.19
CA ARG A 692 32.26 10.18 -12.45
C ARG A 692 33.28 9.32 -13.19
N ASP A 693 34.42 9.01 -12.57
CA ASP A 693 35.51 8.24 -13.18
C ASP A 693 35.06 6.91 -13.80
N HIS A 694 34.11 6.21 -13.17
CA HIS A 694 33.56 4.95 -13.70
C HIS A 694 32.77 5.16 -15.00
N TYR A 695 31.97 6.24 -15.08
CA TYR A 695 31.28 6.62 -16.32
C TYR A 695 32.25 7.11 -17.39
N ASP A 696 33.25 7.91 -17.02
CA ASP A 696 34.23 8.45 -17.97
C ASP A 696 35.12 7.33 -18.54
N ALA A 697 35.47 6.35 -17.72
CA ALA A 697 36.17 5.15 -18.16
C ALA A 697 35.31 4.28 -19.10
N ALA A 698 34.01 4.09 -18.80
CA ALA A 698 33.07 3.38 -19.68
C ALA A 698 32.97 4.07 -21.05
N ARG A 699 32.78 5.40 -21.05
CA ARG A 699 32.73 6.22 -22.27
C ARG A 699 33.99 6.09 -23.11
N LYS A 700 35.17 6.12 -22.47
CA LYS A 700 36.46 5.92 -23.15
C LYS A 700 36.56 4.52 -23.78
N ARG A 701 36.11 3.47 -23.09
CA ARG A 701 36.15 2.09 -23.60
C ARG A 701 35.26 1.88 -24.82
N VAL A 702 34.09 2.51 -24.87
CA VAL A 702 33.18 2.44 -26.03
C VAL A 702 33.49 3.48 -27.13
N GLY A 703 34.59 4.25 -26.98
CA GLY A 703 35.08 5.17 -27.99
C GLY A 703 34.32 6.50 -28.10
N ILE A 704 33.64 6.94 -27.03
CA ILE A 704 33.02 8.26 -27.00
C ILE A 704 34.09 9.33 -26.71
N LEU A 705 34.31 10.23 -27.65
CA LEU A 705 35.37 11.25 -27.59
C LEU A 705 34.81 12.65 -27.37
N SER A 706 33.55 12.89 -27.74
CA SER A 706 32.88 14.18 -27.60
C SER A 706 31.53 14.05 -26.85
N PRO A 707 31.12 15.05 -26.05
CA PRO A 707 29.76 15.16 -25.51
C PRO A 707 28.65 15.29 -26.59
N THR A 708 29.03 15.52 -27.85
CA THR A 708 28.12 15.61 -29.00
C THR A 708 27.98 14.31 -29.77
N ASP A 709 28.76 13.28 -29.45
CA ASP A 709 28.67 11.99 -30.15
C ASP A 709 27.28 11.36 -29.90
N SER A 710 26.65 10.85 -30.97
CA SER A 710 25.41 10.06 -30.89
C SER A 710 25.68 8.63 -30.47
N VAL A 711 26.50 8.45 -29.43
CA VAL A 711 26.89 7.15 -28.88
C VAL A 711 26.75 7.20 -27.36
N GLU A 712 26.19 6.15 -26.78
CA GLU A 712 26.02 5.97 -25.34
C GLU A 712 26.60 4.63 -24.89
N ALA A 713 27.23 4.62 -23.70
CA ALA A 713 27.74 3.40 -23.08
C ALA A 713 26.66 2.81 -22.17
N LEU A 714 26.32 1.54 -22.36
CA LEU A 714 25.45 0.75 -21.48
C LEU A 714 26.29 0.11 -20.39
N LEU A 715 25.99 0.43 -19.13
CA LEU A 715 26.63 -0.13 -17.95
C LEU A 715 25.81 -1.30 -17.41
N PHE A 716 26.51 -2.29 -16.86
CA PHE A 716 25.93 -3.46 -16.23
C PHE A 716 26.70 -3.82 -14.96
N ASN A 717 26.03 -4.51 -14.03
CA ASN A 717 26.61 -4.90 -12.75
C ASN A 717 27.39 -6.23 -12.83
N PRO A 718 28.15 -6.62 -11.78
CA PRO A 718 28.88 -7.89 -11.77
C PRO A 718 28.01 -9.16 -11.91
N LEU A 719 26.68 -9.06 -11.73
CA LEU A 719 25.74 -10.16 -11.94
C LEU A 719 25.27 -10.29 -13.41
N GLY A 720 25.76 -9.42 -14.29
CA GLY A 720 25.36 -9.38 -15.70
C GLY A 720 24.02 -8.66 -15.93
N GLU A 721 23.52 -7.90 -14.96
CA GLU A 721 22.28 -7.14 -15.10
C GLU A 721 22.57 -5.73 -15.59
N VAL A 722 21.81 -5.25 -16.57
CA VAL A 722 21.88 -3.88 -17.09
C VAL A 722 21.50 -2.89 -15.99
N MET A 723 22.25 -1.80 -15.87
CA MET A 723 22.01 -0.74 -14.88
C MET A 723 21.41 0.51 -15.53
N GLU A 724 22.21 1.20 -16.35
CA GLU A 724 21.91 2.49 -16.96
C GLU A 724 22.90 2.80 -18.09
N GLY A 725 22.74 3.95 -18.75
CA GLY A 725 23.75 4.53 -19.65
C GLY A 725 24.71 5.48 -18.92
N SER A 726 25.83 5.85 -19.55
CA SER A 726 26.81 6.74 -18.90
C SER A 726 26.27 8.13 -18.56
N ILE A 727 25.31 8.63 -19.35
CA ILE A 727 24.60 9.89 -19.09
C ILE A 727 23.08 9.77 -19.23
N THR A 728 22.55 8.56 -19.41
CA THR A 728 21.13 8.30 -19.71
C THR A 728 20.56 7.14 -18.88
N CYS A 729 19.24 7.12 -18.72
CA CYS A 729 18.49 5.93 -18.33
C CYS A 729 18.09 5.15 -19.59
N LEU A 730 17.98 3.82 -19.49
CA LEU A 730 17.70 2.92 -20.60
C LEU A 730 16.28 2.33 -20.51
N TYR A 731 15.66 2.13 -21.68
CA TYR A 731 14.41 1.41 -21.83
C TYR A 731 14.50 0.43 -23.00
N PHE A 732 14.02 -0.79 -22.76
CA PHE A 732 13.99 -1.89 -23.72
C PHE A 732 12.55 -2.27 -24.02
N ARG A 733 12.29 -2.88 -25.17
CA ARG A 733 10.97 -3.44 -25.45
C ARG A 733 10.77 -4.67 -24.57
N ARG A 734 9.57 -4.80 -24.03
CA ARG A 734 9.16 -6.01 -23.30
C ARG A 734 9.14 -7.17 -24.27
N ARG A 735 9.85 -8.24 -23.93
CA ARG A 735 9.88 -9.46 -24.73
C ARG A 735 8.65 -10.30 -24.39
N SER A 736 7.76 -10.51 -25.35
CA SER A 736 6.70 -11.51 -25.25
C SER A 736 7.28 -12.88 -25.62
N HIS A 737 7.01 -13.92 -24.82
CA HIS A 737 7.35 -15.30 -25.19
C HIS A 737 6.46 -15.86 -26.33
N HIS A 738 5.56 -15.04 -26.89
CA HIS A 738 4.75 -15.33 -28.06
C HIS A 738 5.19 -14.43 -29.22
N GLN A 739 6.18 -14.88 -29.99
CA GLN A 739 6.43 -14.36 -31.34
C GLN A 739 5.87 -15.35 -32.35
N GLN A 740 4.58 -15.23 -32.64
CA GLN A 740 4.04 -15.50 -33.95
C GLN A 740 2.65 -14.85 -34.06
N TYR A 741 2.54 -13.95 -35.03
CA TYR A 741 1.35 -13.24 -35.54
C TYR A 741 0.99 -11.88 -34.94
N GLU A 742 1.17 -10.89 -35.83
CA GLU A 742 0.46 -9.63 -36.03
C GLU A 742 0.89 -8.37 -35.25
N GLU A 743 1.48 -7.45 -36.03
CA GLU A 743 1.57 -6.01 -35.78
C GLU A 743 0.17 -5.42 -35.73
N GLN A 744 -0.41 -5.25 -34.54
CA GLN A 744 -1.54 -4.33 -34.35
C GLN A 744 -1.66 -3.84 -32.90
N GLU A 745 -1.73 -2.51 -32.79
CA GLU A 745 -1.91 -1.63 -31.62
C GLU A 745 -0.77 -1.55 -30.58
N GLU A 746 0.04 -0.48 -30.67
CA GLU A 746 1.05 -0.07 -29.69
C GLU A 746 0.40 0.17 -28.31
N SER A 747 0.52 -0.82 -27.43
CA SER A 747 0.15 -0.68 -26.03
C SER A 747 1.13 0.25 -25.33
N ARG A 748 0.61 1.21 -24.55
CA ARG A 748 1.42 2.19 -23.78
C ARG A 748 2.38 1.55 -22.76
N THR A 749 2.28 0.25 -22.47
CA THR A 749 3.06 -0.46 -21.43
C THR A 749 4.04 -1.49 -22.03
N GLU A 750 4.61 -1.19 -23.19
CA GLU A 750 5.56 -2.06 -23.89
C GLU A 750 7.03 -1.83 -23.51
N TRP A 751 7.35 -0.77 -22.74
CA TRP A 751 8.74 -0.47 -22.36
C TRP A 751 9.05 -0.98 -20.96
N ILE A 752 10.24 -1.56 -20.81
CA ILE A 752 10.82 -1.95 -19.52
C ILE A 752 12.08 -1.15 -19.24
N THR A 753 12.34 -0.82 -17.98
CA THR A 753 13.58 -0.18 -17.53
C THR A 753 14.20 -1.01 -16.40
N PRO A 754 15.54 -1.09 -16.29
CA PRO A 754 16.16 -1.81 -15.18
C PRO A 754 15.73 -1.26 -13.81
N PRO A 755 15.45 -2.14 -12.82
CA PRO A 755 15.14 -1.75 -11.45
C PRO A 755 16.38 -1.21 -10.72
N LEU A 756 16.17 -0.33 -9.73
CA LEU A 756 17.28 0.26 -8.95
C LEU A 756 18.11 -0.79 -8.18
N ASN A 757 17.58 -1.99 -7.93
CA ASN A 757 18.33 -3.07 -7.29
C ASN A 757 19.39 -3.70 -8.20
N SER A 758 19.25 -3.60 -9.53
CA SER A 758 20.34 -3.93 -10.48
C SER A 758 21.47 -2.90 -10.42
N GLY A 759 21.20 -1.73 -9.84
CA GLY A 759 22.09 -0.59 -9.75
C GLY A 759 21.60 0.56 -10.62
N GLY A 760 22.46 1.57 -10.80
CA GLY A 760 22.17 2.71 -11.65
C GLY A 760 21.51 3.90 -10.94
N MET A 761 21.46 5.02 -11.64
CA MET A 761 21.08 6.32 -11.09
C MET A 761 19.56 6.50 -10.94
N ILE A 762 19.15 7.20 -9.88
CA ILE A 762 17.79 7.75 -9.74
C ILE A 762 17.59 8.87 -10.79
N SER A 763 17.27 8.48 -12.02
CA SER A 763 17.09 9.41 -13.12
C SER A 763 15.72 10.10 -13.05
N VAL A 764 15.70 11.42 -13.24
CA VAL A 764 14.47 12.22 -13.26
C VAL A 764 13.53 11.84 -14.40
N SER A 765 14.08 11.53 -15.58
CA SER A 765 13.29 11.13 -16.75
C SER A 765 12.75 9.70 -16.62
N ARG A 766 13.44 8.86 -15.85
CA ARG A 766 12.98 7.52 -15.47
C ARG A 766 11.79 7.59 -14.53
N GLN A 767 11.90 8.40 -13.47
CA GLN A 767 10.80 8.62 -12.55
C GLN A 767 9.58 9.19 -13.30
N TYR A 768 9.81 10.18 -14.17
CA TYR A 768 8.78 10.72 -15.05
C TYR A 768 8.08 9.63 -15.90
N ALA A 769 8.85 8.72 -16.52
CA ALA A 769 8.30 7.61 -17.30
C ALA A 769 7.50 6.60 -16.45
N LEU A 770 7.99 6.26 -15.26
CA LEU A 770 7.32 5.32 -14.35
C LEU A 770 6.02 5.90 -13.79
N ASP A 771 6.02 7.16 -13.36
CA ASP A 771 4.86 7.84 -12.76
C ASP A 771 3.66 7.91 -13.72
N HIS A 772 3.93 7.88 -15.03
CA HIS A 772 2.92 7.97 -16.08
C HIS A 772 2.67 6.62 -16.77
N GLY A 773 3.18 5.52 -16.22
CA GLY A 773 2.97 4.16 -16.74
C GLY A 773 3.55 3.91 -18.13
N PHE A 774 4.49 4.75 -18.59
CA PHE A 774 5.14 4.57 -19.89
C PHE A 774 6.06 3.36 -19.92
N CYS A 775 6.66 3.03 -18.77
CA CYS A 775 7.46 1.83 -18.60
C CYS A 775 7.18 1.16 -17.25
N VAL A 776 7.64 -0.08 -17.11
CA VAL A 776 7.67 -0.81 -15.83
C VAL A 776 9.09 -1.27 -15.50
N GLU A 777 9.38 -1.50 -14.23
CA GLU A 777 10.67 -2.05 -13.81
C GLU A 777 10.76 -3.55 -14.14
N GLN A 778 11.83 -3.96 -14.80
CA GLN A 778 12.15 -5.38 -15.05
C GLN A 778 13.66 -5.55 -15.20
N THR A 779 14.23 -6.57 -14.56
CA THR A 779 15.64 -6.92 -14.76
C THR A 779 15.89 -7.27 -16.21
N VAL A 780 16.88 -6.61 -16.83
CA VAL A 780 17.38 -6.90 -18.17
C VAL A 780 18.79 -7.43 -18.01
N ARG A 781 19.09 -8.58 -18.61
CA ARG A 781 20.44 -9.14 -18.53
C ARG A 781 21.23 -8.90 -19.82
N VAL A 782 22.54 -8.77 -19.70
CA VAL A 782 23.43 -8.57 -20.85
C VAL A 782 23.41 -9.77 -21.79
N ASP A 783 23.31 -10.99 -21.26
CA ASP A 783 23.22 -12.24 -22.02
C ASP A 783 21.89 -12.40 -22.79
N GLU A 784 20.91 -11.57 -22.47
CA GLU A 784 19.64 -11.52 -23.17
C GLU A 784 19.66 -10.51 -24.33
N LEU A 785 20.54 -9.51 -24.32
CA LEU A 785 20.55 -8.41 -25.30
C LEU A 785 20.70 -8.90 -26.76
N VAL A 786 19.99 -8.25 -27.69
CA VAL A 786 20.02 -8.59 -29.13
C VAL A 786 20.63 -7.45 -29.93
N ASP A 787 21.63 -7.76 -30.76
CA ASP A 787 22.25 -6.77 -31.65
C ASP A 787 21.20 -6.16 -32.60
N GLY A 788 21.22 -4.83 -32.75
CA GLY A 788 20.23 -4.09 -33.53
C GLY A 788 18.90 -3.83 -32.80
N GLU A 789 18.74 -4.21 -31.53
CA GLU A 789 17.51 -3.97 -30.77
C GLU A 789 17.20 -2.47 -30.62
N ARG A 790 15.94 -2.10 -30.89
CA ARG A 790 15.43 -0.74 -30.70
C ARG A 790 15.20 -0.45 -29.23
N CYS A 791 15.96 0.51 -28.71
CA CYS A 791 15.91 0.96 -27.33
C CYS A 791 15.52 2.43 -27.25
N LEU A 792 15.06 2.88 -26.09
CA LEU A 792 15.01 4.31 -25.78
C LEU A 792 16.06 4.61 -24.72
N ILE A 793 16.63 5.81 -24.80
CA ILE A 793 17.51 6.36 -23.77
C ILE A 793 17.00 7.73 -23.35
N SER A 794 17.17 8.13 -22.09
CA SER A 794 16.67 9.45 -21.65
C SER A 794 17.53 10.13 -20.61
N ASN A 795 17.50 11.47 -20.58
CA ASN A 795 18.06 12.26 -19.49
C ASN A 795 17.37 13.62 -19.32
N GLY A 796 17.70 14.33 -18.24
CA GLY A 796 17.12 15.65 -17.91
C GLY A 796 17.48 16.81 -18.85
N VAL A 797 18.40 16.63 -19.81
CA VAL A 797 18.82 17.71 -20.73
C VAL A 797 18.21 17.55 -22.12
N ARG A 798 18.13 16.30 -22.60
CA ARG A 798 17.72 15.97 -23.98
C ARG A 798 16.37 15.24 -24.05
N GLY A 799 15.79 14.88 -22.91
CA GLY A 799 14.56 14.10 -22.86
C GLY A 799 14.81 12.67 -23.31
N PHE A 800 13.86 12.10 -24.05
CA PHE A 800 13.88 10.76 -24.65
C PHE A 800 14.48 10.79 -26.05
N MET A 801 15.33 9.81 -26.35
CA MET A 801 16.04 9.65 -27.61
C MET A 801 15.95 8.18 -28.04
N PRO A 802 15.78 7.91 -29.34
CA PRO A 802 15.81 6.56 -29.87
C PRO A 802 17.26 6.09 -29.98
N ALA A 803 17.51 4.83 -29.64
CA ALA A 803 18.80 4.21 -29.74
C ALA A 803 18.71 2.80 -30.34
N ILE A 804 19.79 2.37 -30.99
CA ILE A 804 19.97 1.02 -31.50
C ILE A 804 21.13 0.38 -30.72
N LEU A 805 20.87 -0.80 -30.16
CA LEU A 805 21.88 -1.58 -29.47
C LEU A 805 22.92 -2.10 -30.48
N ASP A 806 24.21 -1.88 -30.18
CA ASP A 806 25.36 -2.36 -30.92
C ASP A 806 26.21 -3.21 -29.97
N LEU A 807 26.11 -4.54 -30.11
CA LEU A 807 26.91 -5.48 -29.31
C LEU A 807 28.35 -5.62 -29.85
N GLY A 808 28.64 -5.04 -31.01
CA GLY A 808 29.88 -5.26 -31.74
C GLY A 808 30.06 -6.71 -32.18
N LYS A 809 31.06 -6.97 -33.04
CA LYS A 809 31.57 -8.34 -33.19
C LYS A 809 32.32 -8.67 -31.90
N LEU A 810 31.67 -9.32 -30.95
CA LEU A 810 32.34 -10.00 -29.83
C LEU A 810 33.40 -10.93 -30.44
N GLN A 811 34.67 -10.52 -30.41
CA GLN A 811 35.82 -11.36 -30.77
C GLN A 811 36.32 -12.11 -29.55
#